data_AF-A0A368FDJ1-F1
#
_entry.id   AF-A0A368FDJ1-F1
#
_cell.length_a   1.000
_cell.length_b   1.000
_cell.length_c   1.000
_cell.angle_alpha   90.00
_cell.angle_beta   90.00
_cell.angle_gamma   90.00
#
_symmetry.space_group_name_H-M   'P 1'
#
loop_
_entity.id
_entity.type
_entity.pdbx_description
1 polymer ?
#
loop_
_entity_poly.entity_id
_entity_poly.type
_entity_poly.pdbx_seq_one_letter_code
_entity_poly.pdbx_strand_id
1 'polypeptide(L)'
;MLDFLTYAVCAPYSETTSGEQFDQILRLVAARGQSFYRLFQCPSMTIVKGAGMVMRAIIEESDVETSKAMQVLALTEGAFLTHLRLALLSTGKDLAVLTNKQLSGHLIGLWIADNKAATDLLSRCLPRGLLDFLDSTDKIPINEADLLLPRNNLEAATNEQRQSALKEKLENLRVTAEAGLERFIQQWDLEQKLSFLPRKKDEKPRQRPVVLRKRRQRVRNSVNWKMFAYQFGRDHSQADLLWNEKTREEFRLSIEGELRALQNEKEQAPADMPISWNHTEFQTRYPSLQDEVKIGDYYLRLLLQEADETATPIHNPTDFFNNVYHRFLLSARSDMRCLCLRAMAVTYGRHHMTIGPFEDSRHFVSMLVKCTNAAERDHFILLISKLVLNKDNVRELIGSQLLPILVDLAALAHLHVQRAKIQNQTNVIEASSEQLSEGSSAEWYYATADNNKERLGPFSFEKMKTLYAEKTIFEKTAVWAAGMEKWEPLSKVPQFRWTVCLGQQAAAPLYNFTQLCSLCLDIMIQMCEFFPSRDENNSVVRPMPQVKKSLTEPLLLYQIVQLLLTYDPSIVQRVATLVHLVMQDNPFLPRLYLSGVFFFILMYNGSNVLPIARFLHYTHKKQAFRSALPQLEGASHSILAPLLPAAAIFYLEEYGPEKYAEVFLGEFDNPEIIWSTQMRRHLIERIAVHVSDFSNRLTSNVKALYQYCPIPLIDYPELQNELFCYVYYLRHLCDRQRFPDWEIRDPIPFLRACLAAWFEELEKKPPLMSIEQARETLGLNTMEEGWQDTSVVRRAYFKLAARYHPDKNPEGREMFEKINTAYELLSSDAGRSSMPDAHRIVLFLQAQSIIYSRHSQELSEYKYAGYGQLIRTIDLEANNSSLFQEGGGALLSAAVELANYTLMSSALNAEQLRREQGLEALQTAFDRCVPVITLSSSPTDMAVQVRA
;
A
#
# COMPACT_ATOMS: atom_id res chain seq x y z
N MET A 1 38.51 -22.11 -61.77
CA MET A 1 37.06 -22.06 -62.11
C MET A 1 36.27 -21.27 -61.07
N LEU A 2 36.41 -21.54 -59.76
CA LEU A 2 35.75 -20.76 -58.71
C LEU A 2 36.09 -19.26 -58.79
N ASP A 3 37.36 -18.91 -59.03
CA ASP A 3 37.79 -17.51 -59.20
C ASP A 3 37.11 -16.81 -60.38
N PHE A 4 36.89 -17.53 -61.49
CA PHE A 4 36.15 -16.98 -62.63
C PHE A 4 34.71 -16.61 -62.22
N LEU A 5 34.06 -17.47 -61.44
CA LEU A 5 32.70 -17.22 -60.97
C LEU A 5 32.64 -16.10 -59.93
N THR A 6 33.65 -15.97 -59.06
CA THR A 6 33.71 -14.83 -58.13
C THR A 6 33.92 -13.51 -58.87
N TYR A 7 34.73 -13.47 -59.93
CA TYR A 7 34.88 -12.27 -60.76
C TYR A 7 33.61 -11.95 -61.58
N ALA A 8 32.91 -12.97 -62.10
CA ALA A 8 31.73 -12.77 -62.93
C ALA A 8 30.47 -12.41 -62.11
N VAL A 9 30.31 -12.99 -60.91
CA VAL A 9 29.05 -12.98 -60.16
C VAL A 9 29.13 -12.19 -58.84
N CYS A 10 30.32 -12.08 -58.22
CA CYS A 10 30.45 -11.41 -56.93
C CYS A 10 30.88 -9.95 -57.05
N ALA A 11 30.39 -9.11 -56.13
CA ALA A 11 30.85 -7.72 -56.00
C ALA A 11 32.32 -7.68 -55.53
N PRO A 12 33.12 -6.72 -56.02
CA PRO A 12 32.74 -5.55 -56.82
C PRO A 12 32.87 -5.74 -58.34
N TYR A 13 33.28 -6.94 -58.79
CA TYR A 13 33.61 -7.21 -60.20
C TYR A 13 32.37 -7.52 -61.06
N SER A 14 31.31 -8.05 -60.44
CA SER A 14 30.03 -8.31 -61.11
C SER A 14 29.40 -7.07 -61.74
N GLU A 15 29.73 -5.87 -61.28
CA GLU A 15 29.26 -4.59 -61.84
C GLU A 15 29.74 -4.37 -63.28
N THR A 16 30.79 -5.05 -63.71
CA THR A 16 31.31 -4.99 -65.09
C THR A 16 30.69 -6.04 -66.03
N THR A 17 29.94 -7.01 -65.48
CA THR A 17 29.30 -8.06 -66.26
C THR A 17 27.95 -7.56 -66.79
N SER A 18 27.66 -7.80 -68.08
CA SER A 18 26.38 -7.39 -68.68
C SER A 18 25.20 -8.09 -68.00
N GLY A 19 24.05 -7.40 -67.89
CA GLY A 19 22.89 -7.90 -67.14
C GLY A 19 22.37 -9.26 -67.61
N GLU A 20 22.30 -9.47 -68.92
CA GLU A 20 21.83 -10.73 -69.53
C GLU A 20 22.80 -11.90 -69.27
N GLN A 21 24.11 -11.66 -69.46
CA GLN A 21 25.13 -12.68 -69.20
C GLN A 21 25.20 -13.01 -67.71
N PHE A 22 25.06 -12.02 -66.83
CA PHE A 22 25.01 -12.24 -65.39
C PHE A 22 23.83 -13.15 -65.02
N ASP A 23 22.62 -12.85 -65.49
CA ASP A 23 21.42 -13.62 -65.15
C ASP A 23 21.52 -15.06 -65.71
N GLN A 24 22.13 -15.26 -66.88
CA GLN A 24 22.39 -16.59 -67.45
C GLN A 24 23.43 -17.39 -66.65
N ILE A 25 24.56 -16.76 -66.29
CA ILE A 25 25.60 -17.40 -65.46
C ILE A 25 25.01 -17.75 -64.09
N LEU A 26 24.24 -16.85 -63.47
CA LEU A 26 23.63 -17.08 -62.16
C LEU A 26 22.69 -18.29 -62.17
N ARG A 27 21.85 -18.44 -63.21
CA ARG A 27 20.96 -19.61 -63.37
C ARG A 27 21.74 -20.92 -63.54
N LEU A 28 22.79 -20.91 -64.37
CA LEU A 28 23.63 -22.10 -64.59
C LEU A 28 24.39 -22.51 -63.33
N VAL A 29 24.85 -21.55 -62.54
CA VAL A 29 25.51 -21.78 -61.25
C VAL A 29 24.51 -22.28 -60.21
N ALA A 30 23.32 -21.68 -60.13
CA ALA A 30 22.25 -22.12 -59.22
C ALA A 30 21.78 -23.55 -59.51
N ALA A 31 21.72 -23.95 -60.79
CA ALA A 31 21.40 -25.34 -61.17
C ALA A 31 22.39 -26.38 -60.60
N ARG A 32 23.62 -25.96 -60.26
CA ARG A 32 24.64 -26.81 -59.63
C ARG A 32 24.78 -26.55 -58.12
N GLY A 33 23.75 -25.99 -57.48
CA GLY A 33 23.78 -25.58 -56.08
C GLY A 33 24.28 -26.64 -55.10
N GLN A 34 23.85 -27.90 -55.24
CA GLN A 34 24.34 -29.02 -54.40
C GLN A 34 25.87 -29.19 -54.47
N SER A 35 26.46 -29.07 -55.66
CA SER A 35 27.91 -29.15 -55.83
C SER A 35 28.64 -27.98 -55.14
N PHE A 36 28.03 -26.79 -55.10
CA PHE A 36 28.57 -25.65 -54.38
C PHE A 36 28.50 -25.84 -52.86
N TYR A 37 27.42 -26.43 -52.33
CA TYR A 37 27.30 -26.72 -50.91
C TYR A 37 28.35 -27.74 -50.41
N ARG A 38 28.76 -28.69 -51.27
CA ARG A 38 29.88 -29.60 -50.96
C ARG A 38 31.22 -28.87 -50.81
N LEU A 39 31.42 -27.73 -51.47
CA LEU A 39 32.66 -26.94 -51.33
C LEU A 39 32.83 -26.36 -49.92
N PHE A 40 31.76 -26.24 -49.13
CA PHE A 40 31.85 -25.81 -47.74
C PHE A 40 32.48 -26.86 -46.82
N GLN A 41 32.58 -28.11 -47.26
CA GLN A 41 33.26 -29.18 -46.54
C GLN A 41 34.77 -29.22 -46.85
N CYS A 42 35.25 -28.42 -47.80
CA CYS A 42 36.68 -28.38 -48.13
C CYS A 42 37.51 -27.79 -46.99
N PRO A 43 38.69 -28.37 -46.65
CA PRO A 43 39.57 -27.86 -45.60
C PRO A 43 40.18 -26.49 -45.93
N SER A 44 40.21 -26.10 -47.21
CA SER A 44 40.73 -24.81 -47.65
C SER A 44 39.74 -23.68 -47.43
N MET A 45 40.08 -22.79 -46.49
CA MET A 45 39.31 -21.59 -46.15
C MET A 45 39.10 -20.62 -47.33
N THR A 46 40.00 -20.62 -48.31
CA THR A 46 39.88 -19.80 -49.53
C THR A 46 38.77 -20.32 -50.44
N ILE A 47 38.64 -21.65 -50.55
CA ILE A 47 37.57 -22.29 -51.33
C ILE A 47 36.21 -22.02 -50.70
N VAL A 48 36.12 -22.16 -49.37
CA VAL A 48 34.92 -21.84 -48.58
C VAL A 48 34.51 -20.38 -48.76
N LYS A 49 35.47 -19.45 -48.70
CA LYS A 49 35.23 -18.01 -48.95
C LYS A 49 34.70 -17.76 -50.36
N GLY A 50 35.34 -18.33 -51.38
CA GLY A 50 34.92 -18.18 -52.78
C GLY A 50 33.52 -18.73 -53.03
N ALA A 51 33.23 -19.95 -52.54
CA ALA A 51 31.91 -20.57 -52.63
C ALA A 51 30.84 -19.76 -51.87
N GLY A 52 31.19 -19.23 -50.70
CA GLY A 52 30.30 -18.42 -49.87
C GLY A 52 29.95 -17.07 -50.50
N MET A 53 30.91 -16.40 -51.14
CA MET A 53 30.65 -15.16 -51.89
C MET A 53 29.72 -15.40 -53.09
N VAL A 54 29.91 -16.52 -53.80
CA VAL A 54 29.03 -16.92 -54.91
C VAL A 54 27.63 -17.24 -54.37
N MET A 55 27.51 -17.99 -53.28
CA MET A 55 26.23 -18.33 -52.65
C MET A 55 25.47 -17.08 -52.18
N ARG A 56 26.18 -16.11 -51.59
CA ARG A 56 25.63 -14.79 -51.23
C ARG A 56 25.04 -14.09 -52.46
N ALA A 57 25.77 -14.06 -53.57
CA ALA A 57 25.32 -13.41 -54.80
C ALA A 57 24.09 -14.11 -55.41
N ILE A 58 24.01 -15.44 -55.33
CA ILE A 58 22.82 -16.21 -55.76
C ILE A 58 21.60 -15.81 -54.92
N ILE A 59 21.70 -15.83 -53.60
CA ILE A 59 20.53 -15.56 -52.73
C ILE A 59 20.08 -14.09 -52.83
N GLU A 60 21.01 -13.15 -52.89
CA GLU A 60 20.68 -11.72 -52.95
C GLU A 60 20.13 -11.27 -54.32
N GLU A 61 20.63 -11.83 -55.45
CA GLU A 61 20.34 -11.29 -56.79
C GLU A 61 19.46 -12.20 -57.68
N SER A 62 19.24 -13.48 -57.33
CA SER A 62 18.44 -14.42 -58.12
C SER A 62 16.92 -14.23 -57.96
N ASP A 63 16.10 -15.03 -58.64
CA ASP A 63 14.65 -15.05 -58.45
C ASP A 63 14.25 -15.67 -57.10
N VAL A 64 13.03 -15.34 -56.64
CA VAL A 64 12.56 -15.74 -55.30
C VAL A 64 12.49 -17.26 -55.17
N GLU A 65 12.15 -17.97 -56.25
CA GLU A 65 12.07 -19.43 -56.28
C GLU A 65 13.46 -20.06 -56.15
N THR A 66 14.45 -19.61 -56.93
CA THR A 66 15.83 -20.08 -56.81
C THR A 66 16.44 -19.74 -55.45
N SER A 67 16.21 -18.54 -54.91
CA SER A 67 16.70 -18.17 -53.57
C SER A 67 16.11 -19.08 -52.49
N LYS A 68 14.80 -19.36 -52.51
CA LYS A 68 14.16 -20.29 -51.57
C LYS A 68 14.69 -21.72 -51.71
N ALA A 69 14.87 -22.20 -52.95
CA ALA A 69 15.45 -23.52 -53.20
C ALA A 69 16.88 -23.63 -52.62
N MET A 70 17.72 -22.61 -52.79
CA MET A 70 19.06 -22.57 -52.20
C MET A 70 19.02 -22.50 -50.67
N GLN A 71 18.11 -21.72 -50.08
CA GLN A 71 17.92 -21.68 -48.61
C GLN A 71 17.53 -23.04 -48.02
N VAL A 72 16.64 -23.79 -48.70
CA VAL A 72 16.29 -25.16 -48.30
C VAL A 72 17.48 -26.11 -48.49
N LEU A 73 18.22 -25.99 -49.60
CA LEU A 73 19.43 -26.80 -49.84
C LEU A 73 20.51 -26.56 -48.78
N ALA A 74 20.62 -25.34 -48.23
CA ALA A 74 21.53 -25.04 -47.12
C ALA A 74 21.22 -25.89 -45.88
N LEU A 75 19.94 -26.16 -45.63
CA LEU A 75 19.48 -27.06 -44.56
C LEU A 75 19.70 -28.52 -44.97
N THR A 76 19.30 -28.96 -46.15
CA THR A 76 19.44 -30.39 -46.52
C THR A 76 20.90 -30.85 -46.65
N GLU A 77 21.82 -29.98 -47.05
CA GLU A 77 23.25 -30.35 -47.20
C GLU A 77 24.04 -30.30 -45.87
N GLY A 78 23.46 -29.73 -44.80
CA GLY A 78 24.16 -29.50 -43.53
C GLY A 78 25.09 -28.28 -43.54
N ALA A 79 25.01 -27.44 -44.59
CA ALA A 79 25.83 -26.24 -44.70
C ALA A 79 25.43 -25.18 -43.66
N PHE A 80 24.13 -25.08 -43.34
CA PHE A 80 23.64 -24.20 -42.28
C PHE A 80 24.35 -24.47 -40.95
N LEU A 81 24.42 -25.74 -40.53
CA LEU A 81 25.06 -26.15 -39.27
C LEU A 81 26.58 -25.91 -39.30
N THR A 82 27.23 -26.18 -40.43
CA THR A 82 28.66 -25.91 -40.63
C THR A 82 28.99 -24.42 -40.47
N HIS A 83 28.21 -23.55 -41.10
CA HIS A 83 28.41 -22.10 -41.01
C HIS A 83 27.97 -21.54 -39.67
N LEU A 84 26.96 -22.13 -39.01
CA LEU A 84 26.58 -21.76 -37.64
C LEU A 84 27.74 -21.99 -36.67
N ARG A 85 28.42 -23.15 -36.79
CA ARG A 85 29.66 -23.44 -36.06
C ARG A 85 30.75 -22.42 -36.38
N LEU A 86 31.00 -22.12 -37.66
CA LEU A 86 32.05 -21.17 -38.06
C LEU A 86 31.76 -19.74 -37.60
N ALA A 87 30.50 -19.33 -37.60
CA ALA A 87 30.10 -17.98 -37.23
C ALA A 87 30.16 -17.74 -35.71
N LEU A 88 29.80 -18.75 -34.90
CA LEU A 88 29.67 -18.59 -33.44
C LEU A 88 30.83 -19.19 -32.64
N LEU A 89 31.36 -20.35 -33.06
CA LEU A 89 32.25 -21.18 -32.25
C LEU A 89 33.72 -21.14 -32.71
N SER A 90 34.04 -20.51 -33.84
CA SER A 90 35.43 -20.38 -34.30
C SER A 90 36.23 -19.40 -33.44
N THR A 91 37.31 -19.91 -32.83
CA THR A 91 38.27 -19.16 -32.03
C THR A 91 39.58 -18.98 -32.80
N GLY A 92 39.82 -17.78 -33.33
CA GLY A 92 41.07 -17.44 -34.03
C GLY A 92 41.17 -15.96 -34.33
N LYS A 93 42.39 -15.38 -34.19
CA LYS A 93 42.67 -13.97 -34.50
C LYS A 93 43.13 -13.75 -35.95
N ASP A 94 43.29 -14.82 -36.71
CA ASP A 94 43.75 -14.76 -38.09
C ASP A 94 42.71 -14.07 -38.98
N LEU A 95 43.18 -13.20 -39.86
CA LEU A 95 42.33 -12.44 -40.79
C LEU A 95 41.47 -13.37 -41.67
N ALA A 96 41.99 -14.54 -42.06
CA ALA A 96 41.26 -15.53 -42.84
C ALA A 96 40.09 -16.15 -42.04
N VAL A 97 40.29 -16.41 -40.74
CA VAL A 97 39.25 -16.96 -39.87
C VAL A 97 38.19 -15.90 -39.58
N LEU A 98 38.60 -14.66 -39.31
CA LEU A 98 37.69 -13.54 -39.07
C LEU A 98 36.83 -13.21 -40.30
N THR A 99 37.42 -13.21 -41.49
CA THR A 99 36.67 -13.01 -42.75
C THR A 99 35.65 -14.13 -42.99
N ASN A 100 36.02 -15.38 -42.75
CA ASN A 100 35.08 -16.50 -42.87
C ASN A 100 33.99 -16.51 -41.79
N LYS A 101 34.31 -16.06 -40.57
CA LYS A 101 33.34 -15.87 -39.49
C LYS A 101 32.28 -14.85 -39.87
N GLN A 102 32.71 -13.66 -40.33
CA GLN A 102 31.79 -12.63 -40.80
C GLN A 102 30.96 -13.12 -42.00
N LEU A 103 31.59 -13.80 -42.96
CA LEU A 103 30.90 -14.33 -44.15
C LEU A 103 29.84 -15.36 -43.77
N SER A 104 30.18 -16.27 -42.86
CA SER A 104 29.26 -17.28 -42.35
C SER A 104 28.07 -16.64 -41.64
N GLY A 105 28.30 -15.60 -40.82
CA GLY A 105 27.23 -14.85 -40.18
C GLY A 105 26.29 -14.16 -41.17
N HIS A 106 26.84 -13.57 -42.22
CA HIS A 106 26.04 -12.95 -43.29
C HIS A 106 25.21 -13.98 -44.07
N LEU A 107 25.80 -15.15 -44.39
CA LEU A 107 25.09 -16.24 -45.04
C LEU A 107 23.94 -16.78 -44.18
N ILE A 108 24.13 -16.92 -42.87
CA ILE A 108 23.07 -17.34 -41.95
C ILE A 108 21.94 -16.32 -41.93
N GLY A 109 22.23 -15.02 -41.85
CA GLY A 109 21.21 -13.97 -41.95
C GLY A 109 20.39 -14.05 -43.24
N LEU A 110 21.04 -14.35 -44.37
CA LEU A 110 20.37 -14.57 -45.66
C LEU A 110 19.57 -15.89 -45.71
N TRP A 111 20.01 -16.94 -45.01
CA TRP A 111 19.30 -18.23 -44.97
C TRP A 111 18.09 -18.24 -44.04
N ILE A 112 18.08 -17.35 -43.04
CA ILE A 112 16.96 -17.12 -42.12
C ILE A 112 15.89 -16.24 -42.76
N ALA A 113 16.29 -15.24 -43.57
CA ALA A 113 15.38 -14.30 -44.21
C ALA A 113 14.28 -15.02 -45.00
N ASP A 114 13.02 -14.78 -44.63
CA ASP A 114 11.82 -15.39 -45.22
C ASP A 114 11.76 -16.94 -45.21
N ASN A 115 12.54 -17.60 -44.33
CA ASN A 115 12.60 -19.06 -44.22
C ASN A 115 12.15 -19.57 -42.83
N LYS A 116 10.93 -20.13 -42.80
CA LYS A 116 10.34 -20.71 -41.58
C LYS A 116 11.10 -21.94 -41.05
N ALA A 117 11.67 -22.77 -41.93
CA ALA A 117 12.37 -23.98 -41.50
C ALA A 117 13.70 -23.66 -40.78
N ALA A 118 14.40 -22.62 -41.25
CA ALA A 118 15.65 -22.18 -40.62
C ALA A 118 15.41 -21.46 -39.27
N THR A 119 14.34 -20.67 -39.17
CA THR A 119 13.95 -20.03 -37.89
C THR A 119 13.50 -21.05 -36.85
N ASP A 120 12.70 -22.04 -37.25
CA ASP A 120 12.26 -23.15 -36.41
C ASP A 120 13.46 -24.00 -35.90
N LEU A 121 14.43 -24.30 -36.78
CA LEU A 121 15.69 -24.96 -36.38
C LEU A 121 16.45 -24.15 -35.30
N LEU A 122 16.58 -22.84 -35.46
CA LEU A 122 17.25 -22.00 -34.45
C LEU A 122 16.50 -22.00 -33.12
N SER A 123 15.17 -22.00 -33.14
CA SER A 123 14.33 -22.08 -31.93
C SER A 123 14.48 -23.40 -31.18
N ARG A 124 14.79 -24.50 -31.88
CA ARG A 124 15.11 -25.79 -31.27
C ARG A 124 16.53 -25.85 -30.69
N CYS A 125 17.48 -25.13 -31.30
CA CYS A 125 18.88 -25.21 -30.93
C CYS A 125 19.31 -24.19 -29.87
N LEU A 126 18.61 -23.07 -29.74
CA LEU A 126 19.01 -21.96 -28.88
C LEU A 126 17.86 -21.47 -27.99
N PRO A 127 18.16 -20.97 -26.77
CA PRO A 127 17.17 -20.32 -25.93
C PRO A 127 16.54 -19.10 -26.61
N ARG A 128 15.26 -18.85 -26.35
CA ARG A 128 14.50 -17.76 -26.97
C ARG A 128 15.05 -16.38 -26.66
N GLY A 129 15.43 -16.10 -25.41
CA GLY A 129 16.01 -14.80 -25.05
C GLY A 129 17.28 -14.44 -25.82
N LEU A 130 18.02 -15.44 -26.36
CA LEU A 130 19.11 -15.18 -27.29
C LEU A 130 18.60 -14.80 -28.68
N LEU A 131 17.54 -15.46 -29.16
CA LEU A 131 16.94 -15.18 -30.45
C LEU A 131 16.29 -13.79 -30.49
N ASP A 132 15.81 -13.26 -29.37
CA ASP A 132 15.23 -11.91 -29.34
C ASP A 132 16.26 -10.82 -29.75
N PHE A 133 17.57 -11.06 -29.55
CA PHE A 133 18.62 -10.17 -30.05
C PHE A 133 18.72 -10.14 -31.59
N LEU A 134 18.25 -11.18 -32.29
CA LEU A 134 18.17 -11.19 -33.76
C LEU A 134 17.18 -10.11 -34.26
N ASP A 135 16.13 -9.83 -33.51
CA ASP A 135 15.10 -8.85 -33.87
C ASP A 135 15.35 -7.45 -33.27
N SER A 136 16.38 -7.32 -32.43
CA SER A 136 16.74 -6.06 -31.78
C SER A 136 17.25 -5.00 -32.75
N THR A 137 16.88 -3.73 -32.53
CA THR A 137 17.36 -2.59 -33.32
C THR A 137 18.69 -2.02 -32.85
N ASP A 138 19.24 -2.55 -31.76
CA ASP A 138 20.40 -1.99 -31.08
C ASP A 138 21.70 -2.25 -31.85
N LYS A 139 22.61 -1.27 -31.79
CA LYS A 139 23.95 -1.38 -32.40
C LYS A 139 24.94 -1.90 -31.36
N ILE A 140 25.91 -2.70 -31.81
CA ILE A 140 26.98 -3.19 -30.93
C ILE A 140 27.76 -1.99 -30.36
N PRO A 141 28.10 -1.99 -29.06
CA PRO A 141 28.94 -0.97 -28.43
C PRO A 141 30.36 -0.85 -29.01
N ILE A 142 30.83 -1.86 -29.75
CA ILE A 142 32.19 -1.97 -30.29
C ILE A 142 32.12 -1.86 -31.81
N ASN A 143 32.92 -0.95 -32.36
CA ASN A 143 32.99 -0.71 -33.80
C ASN A 143 33.93 -1.74 -34.45
N GLU A 144 33.41 -2.92 -34.79
CA GLU A 144 34.16 -3.93 -35.54
C GLU A 144 34.37 -3.48 -36.99
N ALA A 145 35.60 -3.64 -37.50
CA ALA A 145 35.89 -3.41 -38.91
C ALA A 145 35.15 -4.46 -39.77
N ASP A 146 34.36 -3.99 -40.73
CA ASP A 146 33.68 -4.85 -41.68
C ASP A 146 34.69 -5.33 -42.74
N LEU A 147 35.09 -6.60 -42.64
CA LEU A 147 36.10 -7.21 -43.53
C LEU A 147 35.49 -7.73 -44.83
N LEU A 148 34.15 -7.64 -44.98
CA LEU A 148 33.42 -8.14 -46.13
C LEU A 148 32.97 -7.06 -47.10
N LEU A 149 32.87 -5.80 -46.67
CA LEU A 149 32.43 -4.69 -47.52
C LEU A 149 33.42 -4.52 -48.68
N PRO A 150 33.04 -4.91 -49.91
CA PRO A 150 33.84 -4.59 -51.08
C PRO A 150 33.60 -3.12 -51.42
N ARG A 151 34.63 -2.43 -51.92
CA ARG A 151 34.52 -1.08 -52.49
C ARG A 151 33.42 -1.11 -53.57
N ASN A 152 32.32 -0.38 -53.35
CA ASN A 152 31.25 -0.25 -54.34
C ASN A 152 31.76 0.65 -55.48
N ASN A 153 32.10 0.06 -56.61
CA ASN A 153 32.76 0.78 -57.70
C ASN A 153 31.78 1.73 -58.39
N LEU A 154 30.49 1.40 -58.44
CA LEU A 154 29.42 2.27 -58.93
C LEU A 154 29.20 3.48 -58.01
N GLU A 155 29.19 3.31 -56.69
CA GLU A 155 29.13 4.45 -55.75
C GLU A 155 30.41 5.28 -55.78
N ALA A 156 31.59 4.67 -55.87
CA ALA A 156 32.85 5.39 -56.02
C ALA A 156 32.89 6.18 -57.33
N ALA A 157 32.49 5.58 -58.45
CA ALA A 157 32.44 6.23 -59.75
C ALA A 157 31.38 7.34 -59.83
N THR A 158 30.21 7.15 -59.21
CA THR A 158 29.17 8.19 -59.14
C THR A 158 29.55 9.33 -58.19
N ASN A 159 30.25 9.04 -57.08
CA ASN A 159 30.79 10.07 -56.20
C ASN A 159 31.96 10.82 -56.85
N GLU A 160 32.84 10.14 -57.60
CA GLU A 160 33.89 10.78 -58.39
C GLU A 160 33.30 11.64 -59.53
N GLN A 161 32.26 11.17 -60.22
CA GLN A 161 31.52 11.99 -61.21
C GLN A 161 30.83 13.19 -60.57
N ARG A 162 30.25 13.05 -59.36
CA ARG A 162 29.67 14.18 -58.62
C ARG A 162 30.75 15.17 -58.18
N GLN A 163 31.90 14.69 -57.70
CA GLN A 163 33.03 15.53 -57.32
C GLN A 163 33.67 16.22 -58.53
N SER A 164 33.79 15.54 -59.67
CA SER A 164 34.31 16.13 -60.91
C SER A 164 33.35 17.15 -61.49
N ALA A 165 32.04 16.89 -61.48
CA ALA A 165 31.02 17.86 -61.88
C ALA A 165 30.96 19.09 -60.94
N LEU A 166 31.20 18.89 -59.63
CA LEU A 166 31.35 19.99 -58.66
C LEU A 166 32.60 20.81 -58.93
N LYS A 167 33.74 20.16 -59.21
CA LYS A 167 34.98 20.84 -59.60
C LYS A 167 34.81 21.60 -60.92
N GLU A 168 34.18 21.01 -61.92
CA GLU A 168 33.94 21.65 -63.22
C GLU A 168 32.95 22.82 -63.09
N LYS A 169 31.95 22.74 -62.19
CA LYS A 169 31.10 23.89 -61.83
C LYS A 169 31.87 24.99 -61.09
N LEU A 170 32.80 24.63 -60.20
CA LEU A 170 33.62 25.58 -59.46
C LEU A 170 34.65 26.27 -60.38
N GLU A 171 35.26 25.53 -61.30
CA GLU A 171 36.13 26.06 -62.35
C GLU A 171 35.36 26.94 -63.33
N ASN A 172 34.16 26.53 -63.75
CA ASN A 172 33.30 27.37 -64.58
C ASN A 172 32.87 28.64 -63.83
N LEU A 173 32.54 28.57 -62.54
CA LEU A 173 32.27 29.75 -61.70
C LEU A 173 33.50 30.66 -61.61
N ARG A 174 34.70 30.08 -61.47
CA ARG A 174 35.96 30.83 -61.46
C ARG A 174 36.23 31.49 -62.81
N VAL A 175 36.03 30.80 -63.92
CA VAL A 175 36.19 31.35 -65.28
C VAL A 175 35.14 32.42 -65.55
N THR A 176 33.90 32.26 -65.07
CA THR A 176 32.86 33.30 -65.19
C THR A 176 33.17 34.51 -64.29
N ALA A 177 33.77 34.29 -63.12
CA ALA A 177 34.22 35.36 -62.23
C ALA A 177 35.45 36.09 -62.79
N GLU A 178 36.40 35.38 -63.39
CA GLU A 178 37.56 35.93 -64.10
C GLU A 178 37.11 36.70 -65.35
N ALA A 179 36.15 36.19 -66.13
CA ALA A 179 35.57 36.91 -67.26
C ALA A 179 34.72 38.12 -66.83
N GLY A 180 34.07 38.06 -65.66
CA GLY A 180 33.37 39.18 -65.04
C GLY A 180 34.34 40.26 -64.56
N LEU A 181 35.47 39.85 -63.98
CA LEU A 181 36.57 40.72 -63.59
C LEU A 181 37.25 41.34 -64.81
N GLU A 182 37.47 40.58 -65.89
CA GLU A 182 38.00 41.08 -67.16
C GLU A 182 37.06 42.10 -67.81
N ARG A 183 35.74 41.88 -67.77
CA ARG A 183 34.76 42.90 -68.21
C ARG A 183 34.77 44.15 -67.33
N PHE A 184 34.97 43.99 -66.01
CA PHE A 184 35.07 45.12 -65.08
C PHE A 184 36.37 45.92 -65.31
N ILE A 185 37.48 45.23 -65.64
CA ILE A 185 38.77 45.85 -65.98
C ILE A 185 38.72 46.50 -67.38
N GLN A 186 38.01 45.92 -68.36
CA GLN A 186 37.79 46.50 -69.69
C GLN A 186 36.96 47.79 -69.65
N GLN A 187 36.20 48.04 -68.57
CA GLN A 187 35.41 49.26 -68.39
C GLN A 187 36.23 50.45 -67.88
N TRP A 188 37.49 50.22 -67.49
CA TRP A 188 38.46 51.24 -67.09
C TRP A 188 39.60 51.29 -68.13
N ASP A 189 39.37 52.05 -69.20
CA ASP A 189 40.27 52.28 -70.36
C ASP A 189 41.77 52.34 -69.98
N LEU A 190 42.41 51.17 -69.93
CA LEU A 190 43.84 50.97 -69.84
C LEU A 190 44.24 50.07 -71.03
N GLU A 191 44.10 50.63 -72.22
CA GLU A 191 44.28 49.94 -73.51
C GLU A 191 45.75 49.63 -73.86
N GLN A 192 46.70 49.69 -72.91
CA GLN A 192 48.08 49.32 -73.20
C GLN A 192 48.72 48.43 -72.14
N LYS A 193 49.04 47.22 -72.60
CA LYS A 193 49.96 46.20 -72.06
C LYS A 193 49.39 45.31 -70.96
N LEU A 194 48.90 44.13 -71.35
CA LEU A 194 49.15 42.84 -70.68
C LEU A 194 48.66 41.67 -71.57
N SER A 195 49.40 41.38 -72.65
CA SER A 195 49.27 40.13 -73.42
C SER A 195 50.33 39.13 -72.96
N PHE A 196 50.14 38.50 -71.80
CA PHE A 196 50.95 37.38 -71.32
C PHE A 196 50.08 36.35 -70.59
N LEU A 197 49.19 35.67 -71.32
CA LEU A 197 48.66 34.38 -70.88
C LEU A 197 48.65 33.41 -72.06
N PRO A 198 49.40 32.30 -72.02
CA PRO A 198 49.34 31.29 -73.06
C PRO A 198 47.96 30.61 -73.03
N ARG A 199 47.22 30.69 -74.13
CA ARG A 199 46.06 29.83 -74.38
C ARG A 199 46.54 28.37 -74.37
N LYS A 200 46.31 27.64 -73.27
CA LYS A 200 46.41 26.19 -73.28
C LYS A 200 45.35 25.65 -74.25
N LYS A 201 45.80 24.89 -75.24
CA LYS A 201 44.93 24.03 -76.05
C LYS A 201 44.42 22.92 -75.15
N ASP A 202 43.12 22.92 -74.85
CA ASP A 202 42.44 21.81 -74.20
C ASP A 202 42.17 20.70 -75.21
N GLU A 203 43.10 19.75 -75.34
CA GLU A 203 42.76 18.42 -75.85
C GLU A 203 42.14 17.61 -74.71
N LYS A 204 40.81 17.64 -74.56
CA LYS A 204 40.09 16.71 -73.68
C LYS A 204 40.10 15.31 -74.32
N PRO A 205 40.72 14.26 -73.73
CA PRO A 205 40.55 12.91 -74.22
C PRO A 205 39.10 12.47 -73.98
N ARG A 206 38.40 12.02 -75.04
CA ARG A 206 37.07 11.42 -74.94
C ARG A 206 37.15 10.11 -74.15
N GLN A 207 36.98 10.16 -72.83
CA GLN A 207 36.73 8.97 -72.02
C GLN A 207 35.33 8.45 -72.33
N ARG A 208 35.24 7.20 -72.80
CA ARG A 208 33.96 6.50 -72.95
C ARG A 208 33.34 6.30 -71.56
N PRO A 209 32.03 6.52 -71.35
CA PRO A 209 31.41 6.29 -70.06
C PRO A 209 31.48 4.79 -69.72
N VAL A 210 32.09 4.46 -68.58
CA VAL A 210 32.09 3.10 -68.04
C VAL A 210 30.66 2.81 -67.55
N VAL A 211 29.95 1.92 -68.24
CA VAL A 211 28.58 1.50 -67.86
C VAL A 211 28.70 0.36 -66.85
N LEU A 212 28.46 0.67 -65.57
CA LEU A 212 28.43 -0.31 -64.48
C LEU A 212 26.98 -0.75 -64.22
N ARG A 213 26.77 -2.06 -64.03
CA ARG A 213 25.48 -2.67 -63.68
C ARG A 213 25.08 -2.25 -62.25
N LYS A 214 23.83 -1.81 -62.07
CA LYS A 214 23.23 -1.60 -60.75
C LYS A 214 22.89 -2.94 -60.09
N ARG A 215 23.42 -3.16 -58.90
CA ARG A 215 23.18 -4.37 -58.09
C ARG A 215 21.71 -4.54 -57.72
N ARG A 216 21.18 -5.76 -57.83
CA ARG A 216 19.81 -6.12 -57.41
C ARG A 216 19.88 -6.81 -56.05
N GLN A 217 19.22 -6.28 -55.03
CA GLN A 217 19.08 -6.95 -53.72
C GLN A 217 17.62 -7.28 -53.48
N ARG A 218 17.21 -8.49 -53.90
CA ARG A 218 15.83 -8.98 -53.79
C ARG A 218 15.57 -9.56 -52.40
N VAL A 219 16.52 -10.31 -51.85
CA VAL A 219 16.51 -10.76 -50.45
C VAL A 219 17.47 -9.87 -49.66
N ARG A 220 16.97 -9.28 -48.56
CA ARG A 220 17.79 -8.48 -47.64
C ARG A 220 17.94 -9.22 -46.33
N ASN A 221 19.10 -9.06 -45.70
CA ASN A 221 19.27 -9.50 -44.32
C ASN A 221 18.41 -8.61 -43.43
N SER A 222 17.30 -9.16 -42.92
CA SER A 222 16.38 -8.47 -42.01
C SER A 222 16.82 -8.56 -40.54
N VAL A 223 17.85 -9.36 -40.26
CA VAL A 223 18.16 -9.83 -38.91
C VAL A 223 19.45 -9.19 -38.38
N ASN A 224 19.45 -8.79 -37.12
CA ASN A 224 20.61 -8.23 -36.43
C ASN A 224 21.59 -9.32 -35.95
N TRP A 225 22.18 -10.03 -36.91
CA TRP A 225 23.16 -11.09 -36.64
C TRP A 225 24.34 -10.60 -35.79
N LYS A 226 24.76 -9.35 -36.02
CA LYS A 226 25.89 -8.73 -35.33
C LYS A 226 25.62 -8.67 -33.81
N MET A 227 24.47 -8.16 -33.40
CA MET A 227 24.10 -8.08 -31.98
C MET A 227 23.93 -9.47 -31.34
N PHE A 228 23.27 -10.39 -32.04
CA PHE A 228 23.13 -11.77 -31.60
C PHE A 228 24.48 -12.45 -31.34
N ALA A 229 25.42 -12.38 -32.29
CA ALA A 229 26.74 -13.00 -32.16
C ALA A 229 27.57 -12.37 -31.03
N TYR A 230 27.39 -11.07 -30.78
CA TYR A 230 28.02 -10.37 -29.65
C TYR A 230 27.49 -10.91 -28.31
N GLN A 231 26.17 -11.03 -28.16
CA GLN A 231 25.56 -11.52 -26.92
C GLN A 231 25.77 -13.02 -26.70
N PHE A 232 25.84 -13.82 -27.76
CA PHE A 232 26.16 -15.25 -27.69
C PHE A 232 27.47 -15.53 -26.94
N GLY A 233 28.46 -14.64 -27.07
CA GLY A 233 29.76 -14.78 -26.39
C GLY A 233 29.77 -14.37 -24.91
N ARG A 234 28.68 -13.83 -24.37
CA ARG A 234 28.59 -13.33 -22.98
C ARG A 234 27.76 -14.25 -22.11
N ASP A 235 28.01 -14.17 -20.80
CA ASP A 235 27.20 -14.87 -19.82
C ASP A 235 25.92 -14.09 -19.50
N HIS A 236 24.80 -14.79 -19.46
CA HIS A 236 23.47 -14.27 -19.17
C HIS A 236 22.80 -15.11 -18.10
N SER A 237 22.18 -14.42 -17.15
CA SER A 237 21.42 -15.02 -16.05
C SER A 237 20.11 -14.24 -15.85
N GLN A 238 19.24 -14.32 -16.85
CA GLN A 238 17.91 -13.71 -16.88
C GLN A 238 16.83 -14.80 -16.90
N ALA A 239 15.59 -14.48 -16.51
CA ALA A 239 14.53 -15.47 -16.44
C ALA A 239 14.19 -16.13 -17.78
N ASP A 240 14.32 -15.42 -18.90
CA ASP A 240 14.16 -15.93 -20.27
C ASP A 240 15.45 -16.54 -20.85
N LEU A 241 16.61 -16.21 -20.26
CA LEU A 241 17.91 -16.61 -20.76
C LEU A 241 18.90 -17.02 -19.66
N LEU A 242 19.12 -18.32 -19.53
CA LEU A 242 20.28 -18.91 -18.86
C LEU A 242 21.32 -19.33 -19.89
N TRP A 243 22.41 -18.56 -19.97
CA TRP A 243 23.49 -18.82 -20.91
C TRP A 243 24.84 -18.62 -20.23
N ASN A 244 25.54 -19.72 -19.96
CA ASN A 244 26.87 -19.73 -19.35
C ASN A 244 27.85 -20.54 -20.21
N GLU A 245 29.12 -20.58 -19.78
CA GLU A 245 30.17 -21.35 -20.44
C GLU A 245 29.80 -22.83 -20.63
N LYS A 246 29.14 -23.45 -19.64
CA LYS A 246 28.70 -24.84 -19.72
C LYS A 246 27.63 -25.06 -20.80
N THR A 247 26.60 -24.21 -20.86
CA THR A 247 25.56 -24.28 -21.90
C THR A 247 26.11 -24.00 -23.30
N ARG A 248 27.13 -23.12 -23.41
CA ARG A 248 27.86 -22.89 -24.67
C ARG A 248 28.62 -24.13 -25.11
N GLU A 249 29.30 -24.81 -24.18
CA GLU A 249 30.02 -26.04 -24.49
C GLU A 249 29.05 -27.19 -24.84
N GLU A 250 27.92 -27.32 -24.13
CA GLU A 250 26.87 -28.29 -24.47
C GLU A 250 26.32 -28.07 -25.89
N PHE A 251 26.08 -26.81 -26.27
CA PHE A 251 25.69 -26.43 -27.63
C PHE A 251 26.78 -26.75 -28.66
N ARG A 252 28.04 -26.44 -28.37
CA ARG A 252 29.19 -26.76 -29.22
C ARG A 252 29.32 -28.26 -29.44
N LEU A 253 29.24 -29.06 -28.37
CA LEU A 253 29.30 -30.52 -28.42
C LEU A 253 28.12 -31.10 -29.21
N SER A 254 26.91 -30.55 -29.06
CA SER A 254 25.73 -30.97 -29.83
C SER A 254 25.91 -30.73 -31.33
N ILE A 255 26.39 -29.55 -31.73
CA ILE A 255 26.65 -29.22 -33.14
C ILE A 255 27.79 -30.06 -33.72
N GLU A 256 28.90 -30.18 -32.99
CA GLU A 256 30.04 -30.97 -33.48
C GLU A 256 29.72 -32.46 -33.56
N GLY A 257 28.95 -32.99 -32.61
CA GLY A 257 28.47 -34.37 -32.62
C GLY A 257 27.59 -34.65 -33.84
N GLU A 258 26.62 -33.77 -34.12
CA GLU A 258 25.74 -33.88 -35.28
C GLU A 258 26.49 -33.78 -36.62
N LEU A 259 27.43 -32.84 -36.72
CA LEU A 259 28.29 -32.72 -37.92
C LEU A 259 29.13 -33.98 -38.16
N ARG A 260 29.69 -34.56 -37.09
CA ARG A 260 30.45 -35.82 -37.19
C ARG A 260 29.54 -36.98 -37.59
N ALA A 261 28.33 -37.07 -37.02
CA ALA A 261 27.35 -38.09 -37.41
C ALA A 261 26.97 -37.97 -38.89
N LEU A 262 26.62 -36.76 -39.35
CA LEU A 262 26.32 -36.50 -40.76
C LEU A 262 27.49 -36.85 -41.69
N GLN A 263 28.72 -36.53 -41.28
CA GLN A 263 29.92 -36.84 -42.06
C GLN A 263 30.17 -38.35 -42.13
N ASN A 264 30.00 -39.07 -41.02
CA ASN A 264 30.14 -40.52 -40.98
C ASN A 264 29.12 -41.21 -41.88
N GLU A 265 27.85 -40.76 -41.86
CA GLU A 265 26.81 -41.26 -42.77
C GLU A 265 27.17 -40.99 -44.24
N LYS A 266 27.71 -39.79 -44.54
CA LYS A 266 28.20 -39.43 -45.88
C LYS A 266 29.36 -40.29 -46.37
N GLU A 267 30.22 -40.74 -45.48
CA GLU A 267 31.35 -41.63 -45.80
C GLU A 267 30.92 -43.10 -45.96
N GLN A 268 29.88 -43.54 -45.25
CA GLN A 268 29.38 -44.91 -45.31
C GLN A 268 28.44 -45.16 -46.50
N ALA A 269 27.77 -44.13 -47.02
CA ALA A 269 26.86 -44.29 -48.13
C ALA A 269 27.56 -44.58 -49.46
N PRO A 270 26.95 -45.41 -50.33
CA PRO A 270 27.45 -45.64 -51.69
C PRO A 270 27.41 -44.35 -52.52
N ALA A 271 28.37 -44.20 -53.43
CA ALA A 271 28.60 -42.96 -54.20
C ALA A 271 27.39 -42.45 -55.02
N ASP A 272 26.43 -43.33 -55.35
CA ASP A 272 25.22 -42.99 -56.10
C ASP A 272 24.04 -42.56 -55.21
N MET A 273 24.14 -42.64 -53.87
CA MET A 273 23.05 -42.28 -52.97
C MET A 273 23.25 -40.88 -52.36
N PRO A 274 22.40 -39.89 -52.71
CA PRO A 274 22.47 -38.56 -52.09
C PRO A 274 21.94 -38.60 -50.65
N ILE A 275 22.69 -38.04 -49.71
CA ILE A 275 22.30 -37.92 -48.29
C ILE A 275 21.84 -36.51 -47.98
N SER A 276 20.68 -36.40 -47.32
CA SER A 276 20.16 -35.17 -46.74
C SER A 276 20.24 -35.18 -45.21
N TRP A 277 20.61 -34.04 -44.61
CA TRP A 277 20.59 -33.83 -43.17
C TRP A 277 19.16 -33.72 -42.62
N ASN A 278 18.88 -34.48 -41.55
CA ASN A 278 17.63 -34.45 -40.79
C ASN A 278 17.56 -33.22 -39.86
N HIS A 279 17.52 -32.03 -40.45
CA HIS A 279 17.36 -30.76 -39.74
C HIS A 279 16.02 -30.62 -38.99
N THR A 280 15.01 -31.42 -39.37
CA THR A 280 13.68 -31.39 -38.75
C THR A 280 13.67 -31.96 -37.34
N GLU A 281 14.46 -33.00 -37.07
CA GLU A 281 14.53 -33.64 -35.74
C GLU A 281 15.63 -33.06 -34.85
N PHE A 282 16.66 -32.47 -35.45
CA PHE A 282 17.80 -31.95 -34.69
C PHE A 282 17.36 -30.90 -33.65
N GLN A 283 17.76 -31.14 -32.40
CA GLN A 283 17.54 -30.28 -31.25
C GLN A 283 18.74 -30.37 -30.30
N THR A 284 19.17 -29.24 -29.76
CA THR A 284 20.20 -29.21 -28.72
C THR A 284 19.56 -29.50 -27.35
N ARG A 285 20.09 -30.51 -26.65
CA ARG A 285 19.71 -30.82 -25.26
C ARG A 285 20.73 -30.22 -24.32
N TYR A 286 20.26 -29.62 -23.22
CA TYR A 286 21.09 -29.01 -22.19
C TYR A 286 20.95 -29.77 -20.86
N PRO A 287 21.78 -30.80 -20.60
CA PRO A 287 21.75 -31.54 -19.34
C PRO A 287 21.93 -30.65 -18.10
N SER A 288 22.74 -29.60 -18.22
CA SER A 288 22.96 -28.63 -17.14
C SER A 288 21.69 -27.90 -16.66
N LEU A 289 20.65 -27.83 -17.48
CA LEU A 289 19.41 -27.11 -17.19
C LEU A 289 18.25 -28.02 -16.76
N GLN A 290 18.47 -29.34 -16.66
CA GLN A 290 17.39 -30.30 -16.32
C GLN A 290 16.87 -30.12 -14.89
N ASP A 291 17.73 -29.68 -13.97
CA ASP A 291 17.35 -29.41 -12.57
C ASP A 291 16.60 -28.08 -12.40
N GLU A 292 16.68 -27.19 -13.40
CA GLU A 292 15.98 -25.90 -13.37
C GLU A 292 14.52 -26.07 -13.78
N VAL A 293 13.62 -25.47 -13.01
CA VAL A 293 12.19 -25.49 -13.31
C VAL A 293 11.89 -24.47 -14.41
N LYS A 294 11.83 -24.94 -15.65
CA LYS A 294 11.39 -24.16 -16.81
C LYS A 294 9.90 -24.35 -17.07
N ILE A 295 9.16 -23.25 -17.22
CA ILE A 295 7.76 -23.24 -17.67
C ILE A 295 7.66 -22.30 -18.88
N GLY A 296 7.15 -22.80 -20.01
CA GLY A 296 7.22 -22.06 -21.27
C GLY A 296 8.68 -21.72 -21.60
N ASP A 297 8.96 -20.43 -21.85
CA ASP A 297 10.29 -19.93 -22.14
C ASP A 297 11.07 -19.43 -20.90
N TYR A 298 10.47 -19.51 -19.69
CA TYR A 298 11.01 -18.87 -18.49
C TYR A 298 11.47 -19.86 -17.41
N TYR A 299 12.59 -19.55 -16.76
CA TYR A 299 13.11 -20.23 -15.58
C TYR A 299 12.56 -19.60 -14.30
N LEU A 300 11.72 -20.36 -13.57
CA LEU A 300 10.98 -19.82 -12.42
C LEU A 300 11.89 -19.26 -11.33
N ARG A 301 13.04 -19.90 -11.07
CA ARG A 301 13.96 -19.49 -10.01
C ARG A 301 14.46 -18.07 -10.23
N LEU A 302 14.85 -17.73 -11.46
CA LEU A 302 15.35 -16.42 -11.83
C LEU A 302 14.20 -15.40 -11.91
N LEU A 303 13.07 -15.78 -12.50
CA LEU A 303 11.87 -14.93 -12.54
C LEU A 303 11.44 -14.44 -11.16
N LEU A 304 11.57 -15.31 -10.15
CA LEU A 304 11.16 -15.01 -8.77
C LEU A 304 12.21 -14.23 -7.97
N GLN A 305 13.46 -14.16 -8.44
CA GLN A 305 14.57 -13.43 -7.81
C GLN A 305 14.73 -12.01 -8.38
N GLU A 306 14.27 -11.77 -9.62
CA GLU A 306 14.33 -10.46 -10.26
C GLU A 306 13.44 -9.42 -9.55
N ALA A 307 14.05 -8.27 -9.21
CA ALA A 307 13.32 -7.10 -8.74
C ALA A 307 12.47 -6.51 -9.88
N ASP A 308 11.39 -5.80 -9.54
CA ASP A 308 10.46 -5.26 -10.55
C ASP A 308 11.12 -4.25 -11.51
N GLU A 309 12.18 -3.55 -11.09
CA GLU A 309 12.91 -2.58 -11.94
C GLU A 309 13.76 -3.24 -13.03
N THR A 310 14.25 -4.46 -12.79
CA THR A 310 15.09 -5.23 -13.72
C THR A 310 14.37 -6.48 -14.23
N ALA A 311 13.04 -6.49 -14.12
CA ALA A 311 12.22 -7.64 -14.43
C ALA A 311 12.26 -7.95 -15.94
N THR A 312 12.50 -9.20 -16.27
CA THR A 312 12.32 -9.71 -17.63
C THR A 312 10.87 -9.55 -18.08
N PRO A 313 10.63 -9.06 -19.31
CA PRO A 313 9.29 -8.93 -19.85
C PRO A 313 8.71 -10.32 -20.15
N ILE A 314 7.48 -10.56 -19.69
CA ILE A 314 6.78 -11.83 -19.92
C ILE A 314 6.02 -11.73 -21.24
N HIS A 315 6.46 -12.47 -22.24
CA HIS A 315 5.78 -12.65 -23.53
C HIS A 315 4.52 -13.51 -23.33
N ASN A 316 3.39 -13.05 -23.87
CA ASN A 316 2.07 -13.64 -23.68
C ASN A 316 1.76 -14.00 -22.20
N PRO A 317 1.58 -12.99 -21.32
CA PRO A 317 1.34 -13.22 -19.89
C PRO A 317 0.20 -14.18 -19.58
N THR A 318 -0.87 -14.16 -20.38
CA THR A 318 -2.05 -15.04 -20.22
C THR A 318 -1.69 -16.51 -20.41
N ASP A 319 -0.95 -16.84 -21.48
CA ASP A 319 -0.52 -18.21 -21.76
C ASP A 319 0.46 -18.70 -20.69
N PHE A 320 1.41 -17.84 -20.30
CA PHE A 320 2.35 -18.17 -19.24
C PHE A 320 1.65 -18.42 -17.91
N PHE A 321 0.71 -17.55 -17.50
CA PHE A 321 -0.07 -17.71 -16.28
C PHE A 321 -0.84 -19.04 -16.27
N ASN A 322 -1.49 -19.39 -17.39
CA ASN A 322 -2.20 -20.66 -17.55
C ASN A 322 -1.25 -21.86 -17.51
N ASN A 323 -0.08 -21.78 -18.14
CA ASN A 323 0.92 -22.84 -18.10
C ASN A 323 1.45 -23.10 -16.68
N VAL A 324 1.69 -22.04 -15.91
CA VAL A 324 2.08 -22.15 -14.49
C VAL A 324 0.94 -22.77 -13.68
N TYR A 325 -0.31 -22.36 -13.92
CA TYR A 325 -1.48 -22.93 -13.27
C TYR A 325 -1.65 -24.44 -13.56
N HIS A 326 -1.51 -24.86 -14.82
CA HIS A 326 -1.55 -26.28 -15.18
C HIS A 326 -0.43 -27.07 -14.49
N ARG A 327 0.78 -26.52 -14.44
CA ARG A 327 1.89 -27.15 -13.72
C ARG A 327 1.63 -27.28 -12.22
N PHE A 328 0.98 -26.28 -11.61
CA PHE A 328 0.53 -26.33 -10.23
C PHE A 328 -0.47 -27.46 -9.99
N LEU A 329 -1.47 -27.61 -10.85
CA LEU A 329 -2.50 -28.66 -10.73
C LEU A 329 -1.91 -30.07 -10.85
N LEU A 330 -0.90 -30.26 -11.69
CA LEU A 330 -0.24 -31.55 -11.90
C LEU A 330 0.76 -31.90 -10.78
N SER A 331 1.13 -30.95 -9.92
CA SER A 331 2.16 -31.18 -8.90
C SER A 331 1.57 -31.65 -7.57
N ALA A 332 2.08 -32.79 -7.09
CA ALA A 332 1.80 -33.30 -5.74
C ALA A 332 2.79 -32.77 -4.68
N ARG A 333 3.95 -32.23 -5.10
CA ARG A 333 4.99 -31.76 -4.19
C ARG A 333 4.70 -30.34 -3.69
N SER A 334 4.74 -30.15 -2.38
CA SER A 334 4.45 -28.87 -1.73
C SER A 334 5.38 -27.74 -2.21
N ASP A 335 6.69 -27.99 -2.29
CA ASP A 335 7.67 -26.98 -2.72
C ASP A 335 7.38 -26.45 -4.13
N MET A 336 7.03 -27.36 -5.04
CA MET A 336 6.72 -27.02 -6.43
C MET A 336 5.40 -26.25 -6.53
N ARG A 337 4.40 -26.62 -5.72
CA ARG A 337 3.14 -25.88 -5.60
C ARG A 337 3.39 -24.45 -5.11
N CYS A 338 4.21 -24.27 -4.06
CA CYS A 338 4.60 -22.96 -3.56
C CYS A 338 5.30 -22.11 -4.62
N LEU A 339 6.26 -22.68 -5.36
CA LEU A 339 6.94 -21.99 -6.46
C LEU A 339 5.96 -21.55 -7.56
N CYS A 340 5.03 -22.42 -7.95
CA CYS A 340 4.02 -22.08 -8.95
C CYS A 340 3.07 -20.99 -8.44
N LEU A 341 2.58 -21.08 -7.20
CA LEU A 341 1.73 -20.04 -6.60
C LEU A 341 2.44 -18.69 -6.52
N ARG A 342 3.73 -18.67 -6.17
CA ARG A 342 4.55 -17.45 -6.18
C ARG A 342 4.68 -16.89 -7.60
N ALA A 343 4.96 -17.74 -8.58
CA ALA A 343 5.09 -17.33 -9.98
C ALA A 343 3.76 -16.78 -10.53
N MET A 344 2.63 -17.41 -10.19
CA MET A 344 1.29 -16.90 -10.50
C MET A 344 1.04 -15.53 -9.84
N ALA A 345 1.47 -15.34 -8.60
CA ALA A 345 1.30 -14.06 -7.91
C ALA A 345 2.12 -12.94 -8.57
N VAL A 346 3.38 -13.20 -8.95
CA VAL A 346 4.24 -12.22 -9.63
C VAL A 346 3.70 -11.87 -11.02
N THR A 347 3.35 -12.89 -11.81
CA THR A 347 2.79 -12.71 -13.17
C THR A 347 1.49 -11.94 -13.15
N TYR A 348 0.54 -12.33 -12.29
CA TYR A 348 -0.72 -11.61 -12.15
C TYR A 348 -0.49 -10.20 -11.61
N GLY A 349 0.38 -10.02 -10.61
CA GLY A 349 0.72 -8.70 -10.08
C GLY A 349 1.25 -7.73 -11.14
N ARG A 350 2.10 -8.19 -12.06
CA ARG A 350 2.66 -7.37 -13.16
C ARG A 350 1.69 -7.17 -14.32
N HIS A 351 0.79 -8.12 -14.57
CA HIS A 351 0.01 -8.19 -15.81
C HIS A 351 -1.51 -8.43 -15.59
N HIS A 352 -2.08 -8.08 -14.44
CA HIS A 352 -3.49 -8.33 -14.11
C HIS A 352 -4.47 -7.70 -15.12
N MET A 353 -4.11 -6.57 -15.73
CA MET A 353 -4.93 -5.90 -16.76
C MET A 353 -4.98 -6.68 -18.07
N THR A 354 -3.89 -7.34 -18.48
CA THR A 354 -3.84 -8.11 -19.74
C THR A 354 -4.37 -9.53 -19.55
N ILE A 355 -4.13 -10.14 -18.38
CA ILE A 355 -4.66 -11.47 -18.04
C ILE A 355 -6.18 -11.40 -17.81
N GLY A 356 -6.66 -10.34 -17.14
CA GLY A 356 -8.07 -10.16 -16.86
C GLY A 356 -8.59 -11.06 -15.73
N PRO A 357 -9.91 -11.33 -15.66
CA PRO A 357 -10.50 -12.16 -14.63
C PRO A 357 -10.09 -13.63 -14.78
N PHE A 358 -9.98 -14.33 -13.65
CA PHE A 358 -9.59 -15.72 -13.56
C PHE A 358 -10.72 -16.57 -12.96
N GLU A 359 -11.28 -17.45 -13.79
CA GLU A 359 -12.47 -18.24 -13.48
C GLU A 359 -12.25 -19.21 -12.30
N ASP A 360 -11.06 -19.82 -12.19
CA ASP A 360 -10.74 -20.78 -11.14
C ASP A 360 -10.30 -20.12 -9.81
N SER A 361 -10.51 -18.81 -9.63
CA SER A 361 -10.20 -18.09 -8.40
C SER A 361 -10.85 -18.74 -7.16
N ARG A 362 -12.08 -19.26 -7.30
CA ARG A 362 -12.79 -20.01 -6.25
C ARG A 362 -12.10 -21.32 -5.84
N HIS A 363 -11.35 -21.95 -6.76
CA HIS A 363 -10.66 -23.21 -6.49
C HIS A 363 -9.54 -23.02 -5.45
N PHE A 364 -8.84 -21.87 -5.50
CA PHE A 364 -7.81 -21.52 -4.52
C PHE A 364 -8.37 -21.40 -3.10
N VAL A 365 -9.58 -20.85 -2.94
CA VAL A 365 -10.24 -20.75 -1.63
C VAL A 365 -10.56 -22.14 -1.08
N SER A 366 -11.10 -23.04 -1.91
CA SER A 366 -11.33 -24.44 -1.53
C SER A 366 -10.04 -25.17 -1.15
N MET A 367 -8.93 -24.92 -1.86
CA MET A 367 -7.63 -25.51 -1.52
C MET A 367 -7.06 -24.94 -0.22
N LEU A 368 -7.20 -23.63 0.02
CA LEU A 368 -6.79 -22.97 1.26
C LEU A 368 -7.51 -23.57 2.48
N VAL A 369 -8.82 -23.84 2.39
CA VAL A 369 -9.58 -24.50 3.47
C VAL A 369 -9.02 -25.87 3.82
N LYS A 370 -8.52 -26.62 2.83
CA LYS A 370 -7.94 -27.98 3.00
C LYS A 370 -6.44 -27.98 3.30
N CYS A 371 -5.78 -26.82 3.21
CA CYS A 371 -4.32 -26.71 3.28
C CYS A 371 -3.76 -26.99 4.68
N THR A 372 -2.85 -27.94 4.83
CA THR A 372 -2.23 -28.26 6.14
C THR A 372 -0.85 -27.64 6.31
N ASN A 373 -0.21 -27.18 5.23
CA ASN A 373 1.13 -26.59 5.26
C ASN A 373 1.07 -25.06 5.38
N ALA A 374 1.77 -24.49 6.36
CA ALA A 374 1.85 -23.04 6.57
C ALA A 374 2.50 -22.31 5.38
N ALA A 375 3.51 -22.90 4.74
CA ALA A 375 4.14 -22.29 3.57
C ALA A 375 3.18 -22.19 2.38
N GLU A 376 2.41 -23.25 2.09
CA GLU A 376 1.39 -23.21 1.03
C GLU A 376 0.28 -22.21 1.35
N ARG A 377 -0.18 -22.16 2.61
CA ARG A 377 -1.16 -21.16 3.07
C ARG A 377 -0.70 -19.75 2.72
N ASP A 378 0.53 -19.39 3.06
CA ASP A 378 1.05 -18.04 2.82
C ASP A 378 1.13 -17.72 1.33
N HIS A 379 1.52 -18.69 0.50
CA HIS A 379 1.54 -18.52 -0.95
C HIS A 379 0.15 -18.41 -1.57
N PHE A 380 -0.86 -19.12 -1.04
CA PHE A 380 -2.25 -18.92 -1.45
C PHE A 380 -2.73 -17.50 -1.11
N ILE A 381 -2.46 -17.02 0.11
CA ILE A 381 -2.82 -15.65 0.52
C ILE A 381 -2.10 -14.61 -0.34
N LEU A 382 -0.81 -14.83 -0.65
CA LEU A 382 -0.05 -13.99 -1.57
C LEU A 382 -0.71 -13.94 -2.96
N LEU A 383 -1.06 -15.08 -3.54
CA LEU A 383 -1.75 -15.11 -4.85
C LEU A 383 -3.11 -14.42 -4.78
N ILE A 384 -3.91 -14.69 -3.74
CA ILE A 384 -5.21 -14.05 -3.53
C ILE A 384 -5.06 -12.52 -3.42
N SER A 385 -4.01 -12.03 -2.77
CA SER A 385 -3.72 -10.59 -2.68
C SER A 385 -3.53 -9.93 -4.04
N LYS A 386 -3.07 -10.69 -5.05
CA LYS A 386 -2.91 -10.22 -6.42
C LYS A 386 -4.16 -10.44 -7.25
N LEU A 387 -4.86 -11.56 -7.09
CA LEU A 387 -6.13 -11.83 -7.78
C LEU A 387 -7.20 -10.78 -7.45
N VAL A 388 -7.19 -10.25 -6.23
CA VAL A 388 -8.11 -9.21 -5.77
C VAL A 388 -7.92 -7.87 -6.49
N LEU A 389 -6.83 -7.65 -7.23
CA LEU A 389 -6.63 -6.46 -8.09
C LEU A 389 -7.62 -6.35 -9.26
N ASN A 390 -8.43 -7.39 -9.51
CA ASN A 390 -9.48 -7.38 -10.52
C ASN A 390 -10.86 -7.51 -9.86
N LYS A 391 -11.78 -6.58 -10.18
CA LYS A 391 -13.12 -6.48 -9.61
C LYS A 391 -13.97 -7.76 -9.78
N ASP A 392 -13.85 -8.45 -10.90
CA ASP A 392 -14.67 -9.65 -11.17
C ASP A 392 -14.17 -10.85 -10.36
N ASN A 393 -12.86 -10.99 -10.17
CA ASN A 393 -12.30 -11.98 -9.25
C ASN A 393 -12.77 -11.75 -7.82
N VAL A 394 -12.83 -10.49 -7.37
CA VAL A 394 -13.34 -10.17 -6.04
C VAL A 394 -14.78 -10.68 -5.87
N ARG A 395 -15.63 -10.55 -6.89
CA ARG A 395 -17.01 -11.06 -6.85
C ARG A 395 -17.05 -12.57 -6.60
N GLU A 396 -16.24 -13.33 -7.33
CA GLU A 396 -16.12 -14.79 -7.17
C GLU A 396 -15.56 -15.19 -5.80
N LEU A 397 -14.52 -14.47 -5.34
CA LEU A 397 -13.88 -14.72 -4.04
C LEU A 397 -14.85 -14.47 -2.86
N ILE A 398 -15.67 -13.40 -2.93
CA ILE A 398 -16.74 -13.16 -1.94
C ILE A 398 -17.74 -14.32 -1.95
N GLY A 399 -18.18 -14.76 -3.13
CA GLY A 399 -19.10 -15.89 -3.27
C GLY A 399 -18.57 -17.21 -2.71
N SER A 400 -17.25 -17.39 -2.70
CA SER A 400 -16.57 -18.58 -2.17
C SER A 400 -16.33 -18.59 -0.64
N GLN A 401 -16.87 -17.62 0.11
CA GLN A 401 -16.66 -17.46 1.56
C GLN A 401 -15.18 -17.25 1.97
N LEU A 402 -14.44 -16.46 1.20
CA LEU A 402 -13.06 -16.09 1.55
C LEU A 402 -12.97 -15.25 2.84
N LEU A 403 -13.93 -14.34 3.08
CA LEU A 403 -13.86 -13.36 4.16
C LEU A 403 -13.72 -13.98 5.58
N PRO A 404 -14.52 -14.99 5.98
CA PRO A 404 -14.32 -15.68 7.25
C PRO A 404 -12.91 -16.28 7.42
N ILE A 405 -12.34 -16.81 6.34
CA ILE A 405 -10.99 -17.40 6.36
C ILE A 405 -9.94 -16.32 6.61
N LEU A 406 -10.07 -15.17 5.96
CA LEU A 406 -9.15 -14.03 6.16
C LEU A 406 -9.21 -13.51 7.60
N VAL A 407 -10.42 -13.41 8.18
CA VAL A 407 -10.59 -12.99 9.59
C VAL A 407 -10.00 -14.01 10.56
N ASP A 408 -10.22 -15.30 10.31
CA ASP A 408 -9.64 -16.39 11.12
C ASP A 408 -8.10 -16.37 11.09
N LEU A 409 -7.50 -16.08 9.93
CA LEU A 409 -6.04 -15.93 9.80
C LEU A 409 -5.52 -14.64 10.43
N ALA A 410 -6.26 -13.53 10.30
CA ALA A 410 -5.91 -12.25 10.91
C ALA A 410 -5.93 -12.33 12.45
N ALA A 411 -6.88 -13.05 13.04
CA ALA A 411 -6.99 -13.25 14.48
C ALA A 411 -5.76 -13.94 15.11
N LEU A 412 -4.99 -14.71 14.33
CA LEU A 412 -3.73 -15.31 14.78
C LEU A 412 -2.69 -14.26 15.19
N ALA A 413 -2.85 -13.01 14.76
CA ALA A 413 -2.01 -11.90 15.19
C ALA A 413 -1.96 -11.75 16.72
N HIS A 414 -2.99 -12.15 17.46
CA HIS A 414 -3.00 -12.11 18.93
C HIS A 414 -1.98 -13.05 19.60
N LEU A 415 -1.44 -14.03 18.88
CA LEU A 415 -0.49 -15.01 19.39
C LEU A 415 0.99 -14.65 19.11
N HIS A 416 1.24 -13.44 18.59
CA HIS A 416 2.58 -13.03 18.17
C HIS A 416 3.45 -12.60 19.38
N VAL A 417 4.48 -13.39 19.69
CA VAL A 417 5.27 -13.34 20.95
C VAL A 417 6.19 -12.10 21.07
N GLN A 418 6.56 -11.43 19.98
CA GLN A 418 7.59 -10.37 20.00
C GLN A 418 7.05 -8.94 20.17
N ARG A 419 5.84 -8.73 20.71
CA ARG A 419 5.26 -7.38 20.80
C ARG A 419 5.68 -6.65 22.08
N ALA A 420 5.95 -5.35 21.94
CA ALA A 420 6.14 -4.45 23.06
C ALA A 420 4.83 -4.37 23.87
N LYS A 421 4.88 -4.80 25.12
CA LYS A 421 3.75 -4.69 26.05
C LYS A 421 3.53 -3.22 26.37
N ILE A 422 2.28 -2.83 26.59
CA ILE A 422 1.97 -1.54 27.22
C ILE A 422 2.55 -1.60 28.64
N GLN A 423 3.77 -1.10 28.81
CA GLN A 423 4.35 -0.87 30.13
C GLN A 423 3.70 0.40 30.68
N ASN A 424 2.54 0.25 31.31
CA ASN A 424 1.99 1.28 32.19
C ASN A 424 2.81 1.27 33.48
N GLN A 425 4.06 1.74 33.43
CA GLN A 425 4.85 1.94 34.63
C GLN A 425 4.30 3.15 35.39
N THR A 426 3.84 2.92 36.62
CA THR A 426 4.37 3.57 37.83
C THR A 426 3.89 2.81 39.08
N ASN A 427 4.83 2.35 39.92
CA ASN A 427 4.69 2.11 41.37
C ASN A 427 3.35 1.53 41.89
N VAL A 428 2.87 0.43 41.32
CA VAL A 428 1.77 -0.37 41.91
C VAL A 428 2.35 -1.70 42.38
N ILE A 429 1.90 -2.20 43.54
CA ILE A 429 2.16 -3.58 43.96
C ILE A 429 1.56 -4.48 42.89
N GLU A 430 2.42 -5.00 42.01
CA GLU A 430 2.02 -5.83 40.88
C GLU A 430 1.37 -7.12 41.38
N ALA A 431 0.24 -7.46 40.77
CA ALA A 431 -0.29 -8.82 40.79
C ALA A 431 0.84 -9.81 40.43
N SER A 432 0.95 -10.92 41.15
CA SER A 432 2.06 -11.87 41.04
C SER A 432 2.35 -12.24 39.58
N SER A 433 3.62 -12.49 39.26
CA SER A 433 4.11 -12.87 37.93
C SER A 433 3.37 -14.06 37.28
N GLU A 434 2.67 -14.85 38.08
CA GLU A 434 1.77 -15.93 37.62
C GLU A 434 0.49 -15.42 36.94
N GLN A 435 -0.08 -14.29 37.36
CA GLN A 435 -1.30 -13.69 36.77
C GLN A 435 -1.02 -12.89 35.48
N LEU A 436 0.24 -12.53 35.22
CA LEU A 436 0.71 -11.83 34.03
C LEU A 436 1.19 -12.79 32.92
N SER A 437 1.16 -14.11 33.16
CA SER A 437 1.54 -15.10 32.15
C SER A 437 0.49 -15.18 31.03
N GLU A 438 0.90 -14.83 29.81
CA GLU A 438 0.06 -14.86 28.61
C GLU A 438 -0.52 -16.26 28.38
N GLY A 439 -1.81 -16.35 28.05
CA GLY A 439 -2.45 -17.64 27.77
C GLY A 439 -2.73 -18.53 28.99
N SER A 440 -2.48 -18.07 30.23
CA SER A 440 -2.79 -18.82 31.47
C SER A 440 -4.29 -18.93 31.78
N SER A 441 -5.12 -18.08 31.18
CA SER A 441 -6.57 -18.15 31.32
C SER A 441 -7.09 -19.48 30.78
N ALA A 442 -7.78 -20.22 31.64
CA ALA A 442 -8.31 -21.53 31.33
C ALA A 442 -9.64 -21.39 30.58
N GLU A 443 -9.62 -21.57 29.25
CA GLU A 443 -10.79 -21.40 28.37
C GLU A 443 -11.17 -22.69 27.62
N TRP A 444 -10.22 -23.59 27.41
CA TRP A 444 -10.37 -24.73 26.51
C TRP A 444 -10.82 -26.00 27.23
N TYR A 445 -11.71 -26.73 26.58
CA TYR A 445 -12.16 -28.05 27.00
C TYR A 445 -11.93 -29.04 25.86
N TYR A 446 -11.60 -30.28 26.21
CA TYR A 446 -11.54 -31.37 25.24
C TYR A 446 -12.35 -32.57 25.73
N ALA A 447 -12.86 -33.37 24.79
CA ALA A 447 -13.59 -34.59 25.06
C ALA A 447 -12.71 -35.82 24.79
N THR A 448 -12.75 -36.80 25.68
CA THR A 448 -12.11 -38.11 25.50
C THR A 448 -12.88 -38.95 24.47
N ALA A 449 -12.16 -39.82 23.75
CA ALA A 449 -12.70 -40.59 22.63
C ALA A 449 -13.85 -41.56 23.01
N ASP A 450 -14.02 -41.86 24.29
CA ASP A 450 -15.11 -42.71 24.78
C ASP A 450 -16.33 -41.86 25.21
N ASN A 451 -17.33 -41.82 24.32
CA ASN A 451 -18.71 -41.40 24.57
C ASN A 451 -19.07 -39.90 24.75
N ASN A 452 -18.21 -38.91 24.47
CA ASN A 452 -18.59 -37.47 24.48
C ASN A 452 -19.25 -36.96 25.79
N LYS A 453 -19.21 -37.75 26.88
CA LYS A 453 -19.93 -37.46 28.13
C LYS A 453 -19.03 -36.80 29.18
N GLU A 454 -17.71 -36.99 29.10
CA GLU A 454 -16.76 -36.38 30.03
C GLU A 454 -16.06 -35.19 29.37
N ARG A 455 -16.39 -34.00 29.87
CA ARG A 455 -15.77 -32.73 29.50
C ARG A 455 -14.57 -32.49 30.43
N LEU A 456 -13.36 -32.57 29.89
CA LEU A 456 -12.13 -32.27 30.64
C LEU A 456 -11.75 -30.80 30.41
N GLY A 457 -11.54 -30.06 31.51
CA GLY A 457 -11.15 -28.66 31.50
C GLY A 457 -11.82 -27.84 32.61
N PRO A 458 -11.60 -26.52 32.66
CA PRO A 458 -10.94 -25.71 31.64
C PRO A 458 -9.40 -25.83 31.68
N PHE A 459 -8.76 -25.71 30.51
CA PHE A 459 -7.31 -25.67 30.34
C PHE A 459 -6.85 -24.41 29.61
N SER A 460 -5.64 -23.97 29.91
CA SER A 460 -4.94 -22.87 29.22
C SER A 460 -4.46 -23.29 27.84
N PHE A 461 -4.20 -22.31 26.95
CA PHE A 461 -3.65 -22.59 25.63
C PHE A 461 -2.29 -23.30 25.71
N GLU A 462 -1.42 -22.89 26.65
CA GLU A 462 -0.12 -23.52 26.87
C GLU A 462 -0.24 -24.98 27.30
N LYS A 463 -1.17 -25.27 28.23
CA LYS A 463 -1.43 -26.64 28.69
C LYS A 463 -2.00 -27.52 27.57
N MET A 464 -2.81 -26.97 26.66
CA MET A 464 -3.24 -27.70 25.47
C MET A 464 -2.05 -28.04 24.54
N LYS A 465 -1.03 -27.16 24.43
CA LYS A 465 0.19 -27.47 23.67
C LYS A 465 0.99 -28.59 24.31
N THR A 466 1.17 -28.58 25.63
CA THR A 466 1.90 -29.64 26.35
C THR A 466 1.18 -30.98 26.21
N LEU A 467 -0.15 -30.99 26.36
CA LEU A 467 -0.97 -32.19 26.18
C LEU A 467 -0.83 -32.80 24.77
N TYR A 468 -0.73 -31.97 23.73
CA TYR A 468 -0.49 -32.44 22.36
C TYR A 468 0.93 -33.00 22.18
N ALA A 469 1.93 -32.33 22.75
CA ALA A 469 3.33 -32.81 22.74
C ALA A 469 3.49 -34.15 23.47
N GLU A 470 2.76 -34.33 24.57
CA GLU A 470 2.65 -35.58 25.34
C GLU A 470 1.79 -36.65 24.66
N LYS A 471 1.20 -36.35 23.49
CA LYS A 471 0.32 -37.24 22.71
C LYS A 471 -0.94 -37.70 23.46
N THR A 472 -1.42 -36.90 24.39
CA THR A 472 -2.70 -37.15 25.09
C THR A 472 -3.90 -36.68 24.25
N ILE A 473 -3.71 -35.63 23.45
CA ILE A 473 -4.67 -35.13 22.47
C ILE A 473 -4.09 -35.21 21.06
N PHE A 474 -4.95 -35.51 20.09
CA PHE A 474 -4.64 -35.65 18.66
C PHE A 474 -5.43 -34.65 17.80
N GLU A 475 -5.08 -34.52 16.51
CA GLU A 475 -5.73 -33.62 15.54
C GLU A 475 -7.26 -33.77 15.40
N LYS A 476 -7.78 -34.98 15.69
CA LYS A 476 -9.21 -35.31 15.60
C LYS A 476 -9.96 -35.11 16.93
N THR A 477 -9.25 -34.83 18.02
CA THR A 477 -9.85 -34.64 19.34
C THR A 477 -10.80 -33.45 19.30
N ALA A 478 -12.03 -33.65 19.81
CA ALA A 478 -13.03 -32.61 19.86
C ALA A 478 -12.69 -31.61 20.98
N VAL A 479 -12.59 -30.34 20.62
CA VAL A 479 -12.34 -29.22 21.53
C VAL A 479 -13.47 -28.20 21.48
N TRP A 480 -13.68 -27.51 22.58
CA TRP A 480 -14.68 -26.46 22.72
C TRP A 480 -14.19 -25.36 23.67
N ALA A 481 -14.54 -24.11 23.37
CA ALA A 481 -14.32 -22.96 24.24
C ALA A 481 -15.54 -22.04 24.21
N ALA A 482 -15.66 -21.17 25.22
CA ALA A 482 -16.73 -20.19 25.28
C ALA A 482 -16.69 -19.27 24.05
N GLY A 483 -17.80 -19.19 23.31
CA GLY A 483 -17.90 -18.47 22.03
C GLY A 483 -17.88 -19.35 20.79
N MET A 484 -17.62 -20.67 20.93
CA MET A 484 -17.81 -21.64 19.84
C MET A 484 -19.23 -22.20 19.82
N GLU A 485 -19.85 -22.28 18.64
CA GLU A 485 -21.21 -22.82 18.48
C GLU A 485 -21.30 -24.32 18.78
N LYS A 486 -20.25 -25.08 18.45
CA LYS A 486 -20.21 -26.54 18.58
C LYS A 486 -18.80 -27.03 18.89
N TRP A 487 -18.70 -28.27 19.34
CA TRP A 487 -17.44 -28.98 19.48
C TRP A 487 -16.82 -29.20 18.10
N GLU A 488 -15.56 -28.80 17.94
CA GLU A 488 -14.83 -28.95 16.68
C GLU A 488 -13.54 -29.74 16.88
N PRO A 489 -13.08 -30.50 15.88
CA PRO A 489 -11.79 -31.15 15.97
C PRO A 489 -10.66 -30.12 16.06
N LEU A 490 -9.62 -30.43 16.83
CA LEU A 490 -8.44 -29.58 17.06
C LEU A 490 -7.84 -29.01 15.75
N SER A 491 -7.78 -29.83 14.70
CA SER A 491 -7.28 -29.45 13.36
C SER A 491 -8.14 -28.45 12.59
N LYS A 492 -9.43 -28.29 12.93
CA LYS A 492 -10.31 -27.29 12.30
C LYS A 492 -10.21 -25.92 12.95
N VAL A 493 -9.84 -25.85 14.23
CA VAL A 493 -9.70 -24.59 14.95
C VAL A 493 -8.43 -23.87 14.47
N PRO A 494 -8.52 -22.67 13.86
CA PRO A 494 -7.37 -21.99 13.24
C PRO A 494 -6.19 -21.78 14.18
N GLN A 495 -6.45 -21.41 15.43
CA GLN A 495 -5.43 -21.21 16.47
C GLN A 495 -4.56 -22.47 16.64
N PHE A 496 -5.16 -23.64 16.81
CA PHE A 496 -4.41 -24.89 16.98
C PHE A 496 -3.84 -25.42 15.67
N ARG A 497 -4.61 -25.31 14.57
CA ARG A 497 -4.18 -25.73 13.24
C ARG A 497 -2.85 -25.09 12.82
N TRP A 498 -2.71 -23.79 13.05
CA TRP A 498 -1.56 -23.02 12.59
C TRP A 498 -0.47 -22.80 13.63
N THR A 499 -0.58 -23.42 14.81
CA THR A 499 0.46 -23.32 15.86
C THR A 499 0.89 -24.67 16.44
N VAL A 500 -0.03 -25.63 16.58
CA VAL A 500 0.20 -26.91 17.26
C VAL A 500 0.21 -28.08 16.26
N CYS A 501 -0.76 -28.13 15.35
CA CYS A 501 -0.89 -29.23 14.38
C CYS A 501 0.07 -29.13 13.18
N LEU A 502 1.08 -28.26 13.24
CA LEU A 502 2.08 -28.13 12.18
C LEU A 502 3.02 -29.34 12.24
N GLY A 503 3.00 -30.19 11.21
CA GLY A 503 3.87 -31.37 11.14
C GLY A 503 5.37 -31.00 11.16
N GLN A 504 6.21 -31.91 11.67
CA GLN A 504 7.68 -31.74 11.82
C GLN A 504 8.45 -31.48 10.50
N GLN A 505 7.80 -31.56 9.34
CA GLN A 505 8.39 -31.35 8.01
C GLN A 505 7.91 -30.07 7.31
N ALA A 506 7.25 -29.15 8.01
CA ALA A 506 6.75 -27.93 7.39
C ALA A 506 7.89 -26.99 6.96
N ALA A 507 7.94 -26.66 5.68
CA ALA A 507 8.78 -25.58 5.16
C ALA A 507 8.49 -24.28 5.93
N ALA A 508 9.51 -23.45 6.12
CA ALA A 508 9.38 -22.21 6.88
C ALA A 508 8.25 -21.33 6.28
N PRO A 509 7.33 -20.80 7.12
CA PRO A 509 6.29 -19.89 6.66
C PRO A 509 6.92 -18.63 6.04
N LEU A 510 6.24 -18.04 5.06
CA LEU A 510 6.70 -16.83 4.39
C LEU A 510 6.45 -15.58 5.25
N TYR A 511 5.37 -15.60 6.04
CA TYR A 511 4.95 -14.47 6.86
C TYR A 511 4.93 -14.81 8.34
N ASN A 512 5.32 -13.84 9.17
CA ASN A 512 4.94 -13.86 10.58
C ASN A 512 3.42 -13.54 10.73
N PHE A 513 2.83 -13.79 11.91
CA PHE A 513 1.39 -13.57 12.10
C PHE A 513 0.96 -12.11 11.93
N THR A 514 1.83 -11.13 12.23
CA THR A 514 1.55 -9.71 12.01
C THR A 514 1.50 -9.37 10.51
N GLN A 515 2.49 -9.79 9.74
CA GLN A 515 2.56 -9.61 8.28
C GLN A 515 1.40 -10.33 7.58
N LEU A 516 1.06 -11.55 8.02
CA LEU A 516 -0.09 -12.29 7.49
C LEU A 516 -1.40 -11.54 7.76
N CYS A 517 -1.57 -10.99 8.97
CA CYS A 517 -2.73 -10.19 9.33
C CYS A 517 -2.81 -8.91 8.49
N SER A 518 -1.70 -8.17 8.35
CA SER A 518 -1.64 -6.99 7.50
C SER A 518 -2.03 -7.29 6.05
N LEU A 519 -1.53 -8.40 5.49
CA LEU A 519 -1.90 -8.82 4.13
C LEU A 519 -3.38 -9.22 4.02
N CYS A 520 -3.93 -9.91 5.02
CA CYS A 520 -5.36 -10.25 5.06
C CYS A 520 -6.25 -9.01 5.14
N LEU A 521 -5.86 -8.02 5.95
CA LEU A 521 -6.54 -6.73 6.06
C LEU A 521 -6.44 -5.93 4.76
N ASP A 522 -5.27 -5.89 4.12
CA ASP A 522 -5.08 -5.22 2.82
C ASP A 522 -5.98 -5.84 1.73
N ILE A 523 -6.11 -7.17 1.72
CA ILE A 523 -7.07 -7.87 0.87
C ILE A 523 -8.50 -7.38 1.13
N MET A 524 -8.95 -7.38 2.38
CA MET A 524 -10.32 -6.96 2.73
C MET A 524 -10.59 -5.48 2.42
N ILE A 525 -9.60 -4.60 2.60
CA ILE A 525 -9.67 -3.18 2.24
C ILE A 525 -9.84 -3.03 0.73
N GLN A 526 -8.96 -3.65 -0.05
CA GLN A 526 -9.03 -3.61 -1.52
C GLN A 526 -10.38 -4.13 -2.03
N MET A 527 -10.91 -5.21 -1.44
CA MET A 527 -12.25 -5.71 -1.77
C MET A 527 -13.36 -4.70 -1.46
N CYS A 528 -13.25 -3.94 -0.36
CA CYS A 528 -14.22 -2.90 0.00
C CYS A 528 -14.13 -1.67 -0.90
N GLU A 529 -12.93 -1.31 -1.38
CA GLU A 529 -12.72 -0.18 -2.29
C GLU A 529 -13.33 -0.41 -3.68
N PHE A 530 -13.27 -1.64 -4.20
CA PHE A 530 -13.94 -1.98 -5.48
C PHE A 530 -15.47 -1.86 -5.44
N PHE A 531 -16.07 -1.90 -4.25
CA PHE A 531 -17.51 -1.82 -4.05
C PHE A 531 -17.87 -0.71 -3.03
N PRO A 532 -17.80 0.57 -3.44
CA PRO A 532 -18.05 1.70 -2.54
C PRO A 532 -19.50 1.73 -2.03
N SER A 533 -19.72 2.41 -0.90
CA SER A 533 -21.07 2.60 -0.33
C SER A 533 -21.88 3.67 -1.07
N ARG A 534 -21.22 4.47 -1.91
CA ARG A 534 -21.78 5.59 -2.66
C ARG A 534 -21.36 5.53 -4.12
N ASP A 535 -22.25 5.97 -5.01
CA ASP A 535 -21.95 6.08 -6.44
C ASP A 535 -21.26 7.41 -6.80
N GLU A 536 -20.98 7.62 -8.08
CA GLU A 536 -20.36 8.86 -8.61
C GLU A 536 -21.20 10.12 -8.33
N ASN A 537 -22.52 9.96 -8.18
CA ASN A 537 -23.45 11.03 -7.85
C ASN A 537 -23.65 11.21 -6.33
N ASN A 538 -22.80 10.60 -5.50
CA ASN A 538 -22.88 10.63 -4.04
C ASN A 538 -24.17 10.03 -3.45
N SER A 539 -24.88 9.19 -4.22
CA SER A 539 -26.08 8.47 -3.80
C SER A 539 -25.72 7.17 -3.09
N VAL A 540 -26.45 6.82 -2.03
CA VAL A 540 -26.19 5.61 -1.24
C VAL A 540 -26.56 4.35 -2.03
N VAL A 541 -25.59 3.45 -2.23
CA VAL A 541 -25.78 2.21 -2.98
C VAL A 541 -26.58 1.20 -2.17
N ARG A 542 -27.73 0.77 -2.71
CA ARG A 542 -28.60 -0.27 -2.13
C ARG A 542 -29.03 -1.29 -3.21
N PRO A 543 -29.10 -2.59 -2.89
CA PRO A 543 -28.75 -3.24 -1.62
C PRO A 543 -27.26 -3.11 -1.28
N MET A 544 -26.92 -3.21 0.01
CA MET A 544 -25.55 -3.02 0.49
C MET A 544 -24.57 -3.98 -0.21
N PRO A 545 -23.36 -3.51 -0.61
CA PRO A 545 -22.33 -4.38 -1.17
C PRO A 545 -22.09 -5.64 -0.33
N GLN A 546 -22.01 -6.80 -1.00
CA GLN A 546 -21.91 -8.09 -0.31
C GLN A 546 -20.68 -8.19 0.61
N VAL A 547 -19.53 -7.66 0.21
CA VAL A 547 -18.32 -7.62 1.06
C VAL A 547 -18.59 -6.92 2.39
N LYS A 548 -19.20 -5.73 2.36
CA LYS A 548 -19.51 -4.95 3.56
C LYS A 548 -20.60 -5.62 4.38
N LYS A 549 -21.61 -6.19 3.72
CA LYS A 549 -22.69 -6.95 4.39
C LYS A 549 -22.12 -8.15 5.17
N SER A 550 -21.24 -8.94 4.57
CA SER A 550 -20.59 -10.08 5.23
C SER A 550 -19.69 -9.63 6.37
N LEU A 551 -18.87 -8.59 6.18
CA LEU A 551 -18.00 -8.05 7.24
C LEU A 551 -18.77 -7.38 8.39
N THR A 552 -20.05 -7.04 8.21
CA THR A 552 -20.92 -6.50 9.26
C THR A 552 -21.51 -7.61 10.15
N GLU A 553 -21.38 -8.88 9.76
CA GLU A 553 -21.79 -10.00 10.59
C GLU A 553 -21.12 -9.92 11.98
N PRO A 554 -21.86 -10.01 13.10
CA PRO A 554 -21.32 -9.75 14.43
C PRO A 554 -20.05 -10.55 14.76
N LEU A 555 -19.97 -11.82 14.37
CA LEU A 555 -18.79 -12.65 14.63
C LEU A 555 -17.54 -12.09 13.95
N LEU A 556 -17.62 -11.81 12.65
CA LEU A 556 -16.50 -11.32 11.85
C LEU A 556 -16.12 -9.88 12.25
N LEU A 557 -17.12 -9.02 12.41
CA LEU A 557 -16.91 -7.63 12.81
C LEU A 557 -16.19 -7.55 14.16
N TYR A 558 -16.61 -8.34 15.14
CA TYR A 558 -16.05 -8.29 16.48
C TYR A 558 -14.61 -8.79 16.48
N GLN A 559 -14.31 -9.87 15.76
CA GLN A 559 -12.94 -10.36 15.60
C GLN A 559 -12.03 -9.35 14.91
N ILE A 560 -12.51 -8.66 13.86
CA ILE A 560 -11.76 -7.58 13.20
C ILE A 560 -11.50 -6.42 14.17
N VAL A 561 -12.52 -5.99 14.92
CA VAL A 561 -12.39 -4.91 15.90
C VAL A 561 -11.41 -5.28 17.02
N GLN A 562 -11.42 -6.54 17.48
CA GLN A 562 -10.52 -7.01 18.53
C GLN A 562 -9.05 -6.97 18.12
N LEU A 563 -8.72 -7.01 16.81
CA LEU A 563 -7.35 -6.82 16.32
C LEU A 563 -6.73 -5.48 16.75
N LEU A 564 -7.52 -4.49 17.17
CA LEU A 564 -7.02 -3.25 17.76
C LEU A 564 -6.22 -3.49 19.06
N LEU A 565 -6.56 -4.53 19.81
CA LEU A 565 -5.85 -4.96 21.03
C LEU A 565 -4.49 -5.62 20.73
N THR A 566 -4.10 -5.71 19.46
CA THR A 566 -2.71 -6.06 19.09
C THR A 566 -1.74 -4.90 19.36
N TYR A 567 -2.25 -3.66 19.41
CA TYR A 567 -1.49 -2.40 19.52
C TYR A 567 -0.41 -2.20 18.46
N ASP A 568 -0.40 -3.01 17.40
CA ASP A 568 0.55 -2.88 16.30
C ASP A 568 0.11 -1.75 15.36
N PRO A 569 0.96 -0.74 15.10
CA PRO A 569 0.59 0.38 14.24
C PRO A 569 0.12 -0.02 12.85
N SER A 570 0.72 -1.05 12.26
CA SER A 570 0.39 -1.48 10.90
C SER A 570 -1.00 -2.13 10.83
N ILE A 571 -1.38 -2.89 11.86
CA ILE A 571 -2.68 -3.54 12.00
C ILE A 571 -3.76 -2.51 12.36
N VAL A 572 -3.51 -1.69 13.39
CA VAL A 572 -4.50 -0.73 13.92
C VAL A 572 -4.96 0.25 12.83
N GLN A 573 -4.01 0.76 12.03
CA GLN A 573 -4.33 1.65 10.91
C GLN A 573 -5.26 0.99 9.90
N ARG A 574 -4.96 -0.25 9.51
CA ARG A 574 -5.75 -1.01 8.54
C ARG A 574 -7.13 -1.35 9.08
N VAL A 575 -7.23 -1.74 10.34
CA VAL A 575 -8.52 -2.02 11.00
C VAL A 575 -9.38 -0.76 11.05
N ALA A 576 -8.81 0.40 11.44
CA ALA A 576 -9.53 1.67 11.44
C ALA A 576 -10.05 2.04 10.04
N THR A 577 -9.22 1.90 9.01
CA THR A 577 -9.61 2.13 7.60
C THR A 577 -10.70 1.15 7.15
N LEU A 578 -10.54 -0.15 7.42
CA LEU A 578 -11.49 -1.18 7.04
C LEU A 578 -12.85 -0.96 7.70
N VAL A 579 -12.88 -0.76 9.02
CA VAL A 579 -14.13 -0.54 9.76
C VAL A 579 -14.79 0.77 9.31
N HIS A 580 -14.02 1.82 9.01
CA HIS A 580 -14.57 3.05 8.42
C HIS A 580 -15.26 2.79 7.07
N LEU A 581 -14.60 2.06 6.14
CA LEU A 581 -15.17 1.71 4.84
C LEU A 581 -16.42 0.82 4.96
N VAL A 582 -16.44 -0.13 5.90
CA VAL A 582 -17.58 -1.03 6.14
C VAL A 582 -18.75 -0.31 6.79
N MET A 583 -18.49 0.66 7.68
CA MET A 583 -19.51 1.38 8.45
C MET A 583 -20.09 2.59 7.71
N GLN A 584 -19.49 3.02 6.60
CA GLN A 584 -20.04 4.08 5.77
C GLN A 584 -21.44 3.75 5.25
N ASP A 585 -22.43 4.52 5.68
CA ASP A 585 -23.86 4.37 5.40
C ASP A 585 -24.41 2.96 5.74
N ASN A 586 -23.86 2.33 6.78
CA ASN A 586 -24.25 0.99 7.20
C ASN A 586 -25.47 1.02 8.16
N PRO A 587 -26.53 0.23 7.90
CA PRO A 587 -27.68 0.14 8.82
C PRO A 587 -27.33 -0.37 10.23
N PHE A 588 -26.24 -1.13 10.39
CA PHE A 588 -25.79 -1.63 11.69
C PHE A 588 -25.01 -0.60 12.51
N LEU A 589 -24.64 0.54 11.91
CA LEU A 589 -23.84 1.60 12.54
C LEU A 589 -24.34 2.01 13.95
N PRO A 590 -25.65 2.12 14.22
CA PRO A 590 -26.13 2.50 15.56
C PRO A 590 -25.77 1.51 16.67
N ARG A 591 -25.46 0.25 16.35
CA ARG A 591 -25.11 -0.81 17.31
C ARG A 591 -23.62 -1.10 17.35
N LEU A 592 -22.80 -0.34 16.61
CA LEU A 592 -21.36 -0.57 16.52
C LEU A 592 -20.67 -0.50 17.88
N TYR A 593 -21.14 0.35 18.80
CA TYR A 593 -20.59 0.46 20.15
C TYR A 593 -20.55 -0.87 20.93
N LEU A 594 -21.46 -1.82 20.62
CA LEU A 594 -21.50 -3.13 21.26
C LEU A 594 -20.29 -4.01 20.95
N SER A 595 -19.53 -3.69 19.90
CA SER A 595 -18.28 -4.41 19.56
C SER A 595 -17.10 -4.05 20.46
N GLY A 596 -17.20 -2.98 21.26
CA GLY A 596 -16.09 -2.46 22.06
C GLY A 596 -15.09 -1.60 21.28
N VAL A 597 -15.36 -1.29 20.00
CA VAL A 597 -14.42 -0.56 19.11
C VAL A 597 -13.93 0.76 19.72
N PHE A 598 -14.81 1.54 20.35
CA PHE A 598 -14.44 2.83 20.95
C PHE A 598 -13.48 2.68 22.14
N PHE A 599 -13.60 1.57 22.89
CA PHE A 599 -12.66 1.27 23.97
C PHE A 599 -11.30 0.87 23.41
N PHE A 600 -11.26 -0.07 22.47
CA PHE A 600 -10.00 -0.60 21.95
C PHE A 600 -9.20 0.42 21.14
N ILE A 601 -9.90 1.28 20.37
CA ILE A 601 -9.27 2.36 19.61
C ILE A 601 -8.62 3.39 20.54
N LEU A 602 -9.30 3.81 21.60
CA LEU A 602 -8.77 4.84 22.51
C LEU A 602 -7.63 4.36 23.40
N MET A 603 -7.47 3.04 23.57
CA MET A 603 -6.31 2.44 24.22
C MET A 603 -5.03 2.52 23.37
N TYR A 604 -5.13 2.93 22.10
CA TYR A 604 -4.00 2.97 21.18
C TYR A 604 -3.04 4.14 21.46
N ASN A 605 -1.76 3.81 21.70
CA ASN A 605 -0.72 4.80 22.02
C ASN A 605 0.23 5.13 20.86
N GLY A 606 -0.03 4.69 19.63
CA GLY A 606 0.82 5.03 18.49
C GLY A 606 0.56 6.43 17.93
N SER A 607 1.38 6.82 16.94
CA SER A 607 1.35 8.13 16.28
C SER A 607 0.44 8.19 15.05
N ASN A 608 0.07 7.07 14.45
CA ASN A 608 -0.77 7.01 13.25
C ASN A 608 -2.28 7.02 13.59
N VAL A 609 -2.71 8.05 14.32
CA VAL A 609 -4.11 8.19 14.80
C VAL A 609 -5.05 8.86 13.80
N LEU A 610 -4.57 9.34 12.64
CA LEU A 610 -5.44 10.03 11.67
C LEU A 610 -6.60 9.15 11.15
N PRO A 611 -6.40 7.89 10.75
CA PRO A 611 -7.52 7.02 10.35
C PRO A 611 -8.50 6.74 11.50
N ILE A 612 -7.99 6.70 12.73
CA ILE A 612 -8.79 6.61 13.95
C ILE A 612 -9.65 7.86 14.11
N ALA A 613 -9.07 9.06 13.99
CA ALA A 613 -9.79 10.32 14.11
C ALA A 613 -10.91 10.44 13.06
N ARG A 614 -10.63 10.05 11.80
CA ARG A 614 -11.64 9.99 10.72
C ARG A 614 -12.78 9.02 11.05
N PHE A 615 -12.44 7.85 11.60
CA PHE A 615 -13.42 6.88 12.05
C PHE A 615 -14.28 7.43 13.20
N LEU A 616 -13.66 8.01 14.23
CA LEU A 616 -14.37 8.58 15.38
C LEU A 616 -15.30 9.70 14.95
N HIS A 617 -14.80 10.68 14.19
CA HIS A 617 -15.57 11.81 13.66
C HIS A 617 -16.83 11.34 12.91
N TYR A 618 -16.72 10.30 12.08
CA TYR A 618 -17.86 9.80 11.31
C TYR A 618 -18.89 9.04 12.17
N THR A 619 -18.46 8.36 13.24
CA THR A 619 -19.28 7.33 13.91
C THR A 619 -19.82 7.72 15.28
N HIS A 620 -19.17 8.62 16.01
CA HIS A 620 -19.42 8.80 17.44
C HIS A 620 -20.84 9.31 17.80
N LYS A 621 -21.44 10.19 16.96
CA LYS A 621 -22.84 10.67 17.10
C LYS A 621 -23.90 9.74 16.51
N LYS A 622 -23.49 8.76 15.70
CA LYS A 622 -24.41 7.89 14.95
C LYS A 622 -24.73 6.59 15.69
N GLN A 623 -24.43 6.52 16.98
CA GLN A 623 -24.70 5.37 17.83
C GLN A 623 -26.11 5.47 18.42
N ALA A 624 -26.81 4.35 18.59
CA ALA A 624 -28.05 4.25 19.37
C ALA A 624 -27.75 4.20 20.88
N PHE A 625 -26.63 4.77 21.30
CA PHE A 625 -26.25 4.90 22.70
C PHE A 625 -27.13 5.96 23.35
N ARG A 626 -27.70 5.63 24.51
CA ARG A 626 -28.40 6.59 25.37
C ARG A 626 -27.72 6.57 26.71
N SER A 627 -27.01 7.64 27.03
CA SER A 627 -26.46 7.82 28.37
C SER A 627 -27.63 7.89 29.37
N ALA A 628 -27.54 7.12 30.45
CA ALA A 628 -28.50 7.15 31.55
C ALA A 628 -28.22 8.31 32.53
N LEU A 629 -27.24 9.17 32.22
CA LEU A 629 -26.76 10.24 33.10
C LEU A 629 -27.48 11.56 32.81
N PRO A 630 -28.22 12.12 33.78
CA PRO A 630 -28.94 13.40 33.63
C PRO A 630 -28.01 14.60 33.35
N GLN A 631 -26.75 14.54 33.79
CA GLN A 631 -25.77 15.63 33.63
C GLN A 631 -25.27 15.81 32.18
N LEU A 632 -25.56 14.85 31.30
CA LEU A 632 -25.05 14.82 29.91
C LEU A 632 -26.13 15.11 28.86
N GLU A 633 -27.28 15.68 29.23
CA GLU A 633 -28.44 15.85 28.32
C GLU A 633 -28.08 16.50 26.97
N GLY A 634 -27.16 17.47 26.92
CA GLY A 634 -26.68 18.12 25.69
C GLY A 634 -25.64 17.33 24.87
N ALA A 635 -24.89 16.42 25.49
CA ALA A 635 -23.86 15.57 24.86
C ALA A 635 -24.28 14.08 24.76
N SER A 636 -25.54 13.79 25.10
CA SER A 636 -26.11 12.46 25.35
C SER A 636 -26.09 11.51 24.16
N HIS A 637 -25.83 12.02 22.95
CA HIS A 637 -25.79 11.27 21.69
C HIS A 637 -24.40 10.74 21.32
N SER A 638 -23.33 11.16 22.02
CA SER A 638 -21.97 10.71 21.73
C SER A 638 -21.55 9.57 22.66
N ILE A 639 -21.14 8.42 22.08
CA ILE A 639 -20.53 7.31 22.85
C ILE A 639 -19.20 7.70 23.51
N LEU A 640 -18.59 8.80 23.07
CA LEU A 640 -17.32 9.30 23.62
C LEU A 640 -17.53 10.13 24.89
N ALA A 641 -18.76 10.57 25.21
CA ALA A 641 -19.02 11.44 26.35
C ALA A 641 -18.59 10.86 27.72
N PRO A 642 -18.75 9.55 28.01
CA PRO A 642 -18.22 8.97 29.24
C PRO A 642 -16.69 8.82 29.26
N LEU A 643 -16.04 8.89 28.08
CA LEU A 643 -14.64 8.53 27.88
C LEU A 643 -13.73 9.75 27.77
N LEU A 644 -14.17 10.81 27.08
CA LEU A 644 -13.36 11.98 26.76
C LEU A 644 -13.97 13.26 27.34
N PRO A 645 -13.14 14.26 27.69
CA PRO A 645 -13.64 15.59 28.06
C PRO A 645 -14.50 16.19 26.94
N ALA A 646 -15.52 16.97 27.32
CA ALA A 646 -16.41 17.64 26.38
C ALA A 646 -15.67 18.51 25.35
N ALA A 647 -14.61 19.21 25.78
CA ALA A 647 -13.73 19.98 24.91
C ALA A 647 -13.12 19.16 23.77
N ALA A 648 -12.63 17.95 24.05
CA ALA A 648 -12.01 17.09 23.05
C ALA A 648 -13.03 16.57 22.02
N ILE A 649 -14.27 16.29 22.46
CA ILE A 649 -15.36 15.88 21.58
C ILE A 649 -15.78 17.04 20.68
N PHE A 650 -15.95 18.23 21.24
CA PHE A 650 -16.23 19.44 20.47
C PHE A 650 -15.12 19.71 19.43
N TYR A 651 -13.87 19.55 19.84
CA TYR A 651 -12.74 19.76 18.95
C TYR A 651 -12.76 18.80 17.75
N LEU A 652 -13.12 17.53 17.97
CA LEU A 652 -13.30 16.54 16.91
C LEU A 652 -14.40 16.94 15.91
N GLU A 653 -15.47 17.57 16.38
CA GLU A 653 -16.63 17.93 15.57
C GLU A 653 -16.37 19.15 14.69
N GLU A 654 -15.87 20.24 15.28
CA GLU A 654 -15.73 21.53 14.59
C GLU A 654 -14.47 21.63 13.76
N TYR A 655 -13.35 21.13 14.28
CA TYR A 655 -12.05 21.28 13.62
C TYR A 655 -11.69 20.12 12.69
N GLY A 656 -12.47 19.04 12.74
CA GLY A 656 -12.29 17.86 11.93
C GLY A 656 -11.17 16.92 12.40
N PRO A 657 -11.01 15.78 11.70
CA PRO A 657 -10.17 14.69 12.16
C PRO A 657 -8.66 14.98 12.08
N GLU A 658 -8.20 15.81 11.14
CA GLU A 658 -6.78 16.18 11.03
C GLU A 658 -6.30 16.96 12.26
N LYS A 659 -7.01 18.03 12.64
CA LYS A 659 -6.66 18.84 13.81
C LYS A 659 -6.86 18.07 15.12
N TYR A 660 -7.89 17.23 15.21
CA TYR A 660 -8.07 16.37 16.37
C TYR A 660 -6.91 15.38 16.56
N ALA A 661 -6.39 14.79 15.48
CA ALA A 661 -5.24 13.90 15.54
C ALA A 661 -3.98 14.60 16.07
N GLU A 662 -3.75 15.85 15.67
CA GLU A 662 -2.68 16.70 16.21
C GLU A 662 -2.87 16.94 17.70
N VAL A 663 -4.08 17.34 18.11
CA VAL A 663 -4.38 17.62 19.52
C VAL A 663 -4.28 16.39 20.40
N PHE A 664 -4.79 15.25 19.94
CA PHE A 664 -4.79 14.02 20.71
C PHE A 664 -3.36 13.49 21.00
N LEU A 665 -2.41 13.74 20.10
CA LEU A 665 -1.00 13.34 20.27
C LEU A 665 -0.15 14.38 20.99
N GLY A 666 -0.51 15.66 20.93
CA GLY A 666 0.24 16.75 21.53
C GLY A 666 -0.18 17.10 22.94
N GLU A 667 0.39 18.19 23.45
CA GLU A 667 0.06 18.78 24.74
C GLU A 667 -0.49 20.18 24.50
N PHE A 668 -1.72 20.41 24.94
CA PHE A 668 -2.44 21.64 24.74
C PHE A 668 -3.01 22.12 26.07
N ASP A 669 -2.71 23.37 26.38
CA ASP A 669 -3.17 24.05 27.59
C ASP A 669 -3.59 25.46 27.18
N ASN A 670 -4.82 25.58 26.68
CA ASN A 670 -5.39 26.83 26.20
C ASN A 670 -6.89 26.93 26.56
N PRO A 671 -7.52 28.10 26.39
CA PRO A 671 -8.92 28.31 26.78
C PRO A 671 -9.92 27.39 26.09
N GLU A 672 -9.62 26.76 24.95
CA GLU A 672 -10.55 25.86 24.24
C GLU A 672 -10.31 24.38 24.55
N ILE A 673 -9.05 24.00 24.82
CA ILE A 673 -8.67 22.61 25.04
C ILE A 673 -7.53 22.50 26.04
N ILE A 674 -7.79 21.68 27.05
CA ILE A 674 -6.81 21.20 28.03
C ILE A 674 -6.69 19.69 27.78
N TRP A 675 -5.55 19.29 27.23
CA TRP A 675 -5.24 17.91 26.92
C TRP A 675 -3.74 17.67 27.10
N SER A 676 -3.40 16.73 27.98
CA SER A 676 -2.01 16.40 28.29
C SER A 676 -1.71 14.92 28.06
N THR A 677 -0.43 14.60 27.95
CA THR A 677 0.04 13.20 27.92
C THR A 677 -0.43 12.41 29.16
N GLN A 678 -0.56 13.09 30.32
CA GLN A 678 -1.04 12.49 31.56
C GLN A 678 -2.54 12.16 31.49
N MET A 679 -3.37 13.05 30.96
CA MET A 679 -4.79 12.80 30.72
C MET A 679 -5.00 11.65 29.73
N ARG A 680 -4.22 11.62 28.64
CA ARG A 680 -4.24 10.52 27.68
C ARG A 680 -3.87 9.19 28.35
N ARG A 681 -2.85 9.17 29.20
CA ARG A 681 -2.46 7.96 29.95
C ARG A 681 -3.57 7.53 30.91
N HIS A 682 -4.17 8.47 31.64
CA HIS A 682 -5.27 8.21 32.56
C HIS A 682 -6.46 7.53 31.84
N LEU A 683 -6.83 8.05 30.66
CA LEU A 683 -7.85 7.45 29.80
C LEU A 683 -7.52 5.99 29.48
N ILE A 684 -6.31 5.73 28.98
CA ILE A 684 -5.87 4.39 28.59
C ILE A 684 -5.90 3.44 29.79
N GLU A 685 -5.43 3.88 30.96
CA GLU A 685 -5.43 3.07 32.18
C GLU A 685 -6.83 2.69 32.65
N ARG A 686 -7.77 3.65 32.66
CA ARG A 686 -9.17 3.38 33.05
C ARG A 686 -9.85 2.40 32.12
N ILE A 687 -9.65 2.53 30.80
CA ILE A 687 -10.19 1.59 29.82
C ILE A 687 -9.47 0.23 29.92
N ALA A 688 -8.15 0.21 30.13
CA ALA A 688 -7.38 -1.03 30.28
C ALA A 688 -7.89 -1.89 31.44
N VAL A 689 -8.18 -1.26 32.60
CA VAL A 689 -8.76 -1.95 33.76
C VAL A 689 -10.18 -2.45 33.48
N HIS A 690 -10.96 -1.73 32.67
CA HIS A 690 -12.30 -2.17 32.25
C HIS A 690 -12.26 -3.39 31.33
N VAL A 691 -11.25 -3.49 30.47
CA VAL A 691 -11.14 -4.52 29.43
C VAL A 691 -10.20 -5.68 29.84
N SER A 692 -9.48 -5.58 30.95
CA SER A 692 -8.40 -6.50 31.35
C SER A 692 -8.82 -7.98 31.36
N ASP A 693 -10.01 -8.28 31.88
CA ASP A 693 -10.55 -9.64 31.93
C ASP A 693 -10.69 -10.25 30.53
N PHE A 694 -11.12 -9.44 29.56
CA PHE A 694 -11.26 -9.88 28.18
C PHE A 694 -9.91 -9.99 27.46
N SER A 695 -9.02 -8.99 27.62
CA SER A 695 -7.68 -9.00 27.01
C SER A 695 -6.89 -10.26 27.38
N ASN A 696 -6.97 -10.70 28.64
CA ASN A 696 -6.32 -11.93 29.10
C ASN A 696 -6.92 -13.18 28.44
N ARG A 697 -8.25 -13.25 28.32
CA ARG A 697 -8.96 -14.37 27.67
C ARG A 697 -8.63 -14.47 26.18
N LEU A 698 -8.47 -13.34 25.50
CA LEU A 698 -8.19 -13.27 24.06
C LEU A 698 -6.86 -13.92 23.67
N THR A 699 -5.84 -13.84 24.55
CA THR A 699 -4.55 -14.52 24.33
C THR A 699 -4.64 -16.05 24.44
N SER A 700 -5.61 -16.55 25.23
CA SER A 700 -5.87 -17.99 25.37
C SER A 700 -6.79 -18.51 24.26
N ASN A 701 -7.84 -17.76 23.91
CA ASN A 701 -8.79 -18.08 22.86
C ASN A 701 -8.96 -16.88 21.92
N VAL A 702 -8.32 -16.94 20.74
CA VAL A 702 -8.38 -15.84 19.75
C VAL A 702 -9.76 -15.65 19.12
N LYS A 703 -10.70 -16.58 19.34
CA LYS A 703 -12.10 -16.49 18.89
C LYS A 703 -13.05 -16.03 19.99
N ALA A 704 -12.54 -15.72 21.19
CA ALA A 704 -13.38 -15.19 22.27
C ALA A 704 -14.01 -13.85 21.85
N LEU A 705 -15.32 -13.71 22.05
CA LEU A 705 -16.03 -12.49 21.66
C LEU A 705 -16.13 -11.53 22.84
N TYR A 706 -15.86 -10.25 22.59
CA TYR A 706 -16.08 -9.20 23.57
C TYR A 706 -17.58 -9.06 23.89
N GLN A 707 -17.87 -8.94 25.19
CA GLN A 707 -19.22 -8.64 25.67
C GLN A 707 -19.26 -7.21 26.17
N TYR A 708 -20.05 -6.36 25.51
CA TYR A 708 -20.17 -4.96 25.89
C TYR A 708 -20.67 -4.78 27.32
N CYS A 709 -19.96 -3.93 28.05
CA CYS A 709 -20.35 -3.43 29.35
C CYS A 709 -20.11 -1.91 29.36
N PRO A 710 -21.09 -1.10 29.78
CA PRO A 710 -20.92 0.35 29.86
C PRO A 710 -19.83 0.68 30.87
N ILE A 711 -18.97 1.63 30.50
CA ILE A 711 -17.94 2.17 31.38
C ILE A 711 -18.53 3.36 32.14
N PRO A 712 -18.23 3.50 33.44
CA PRO A 712 -18.56 4.72 34.16
C PRO A 712 -17.82 5.95 33.61
N LEU A 713 -18.28 7.15 33.96
CA LEU A 713 -17.62 8.41 33.60
C LEU A 713 -16.16 8.40 34.06
N ILE A 714 -15.24 8.78 33.17
CA ILE A 714 -13.83 8.96 33.50
C ILE A 714 -13.62 10.37 34.03
N ASP A 715 -13.39 10.48 35.32
CA ASP A 715 -13.03 11.74 35.97
C ASP A 715 -11.55 12.06 35.77
N TYR A 716 -11.26 13.25 35.25
CA TYR A 716 -9.90 13.74 35.02
C TYR A 716 -9.47 14.64 36.18
N PRO A 717 -8.43 14.28 36.96
CA PRO A 717 -7.96 15.09 38.08
C PRO A 717 -7.51 16.49 37.65
N GLU A 718 -6.95 16.62 36.44
CA GLU A 718 -6.52 17.89 35.87
C GLU A 718 -7.68 18.87 35.62
N LEU A 719 -8.91 18.36 35.45
CA LEU A 719 -10.09 19.16 35.14
C LEU A 719 -11.01 19.40 36.34
N GLN A 720 -10.72 18.87 37.53
CA GLN A 720 -11.61 18.96 38.70
C GLN A 720 -11.95 20.40 39.11
N ASN A 721 -11.00 21.32 38.90
CA ASN A 721 -11.14 22.74 39.23
C ASN A 721 -11.44 23.61 38.00
N GLU A 722 -11.62 23.02 36.83
CA GLU A 722 -11.88 23.72 35.59
C GLU A 722 -13.39 23.77 35.30
N LEU A 723 -13.88 24.93 34.88
CA LEU A 723 -15.27 25.09 34.45
C LEU A 723 -15.33 25.17 32.94
N PHE A 724 -15.90 24.14 32.33
CA PHE A 724 -16.15 24.11 30.90
C PHE A 724 -17.54 24.67 30.59
N CYS A 725 -17.62 25.77 29.86
CA CYS A 725 -18.88 26.39 29.45
C CYS A 725 -18.86 26.71 27.95
N TYR A 726 -19.89 26.25 27.23
CA TYR A 726 -20.01 26.29 25.77
C TYR A 726 -18.85 25.55 25.06
N VAL A 727 -17.71 26.20 24.95
CA VAL A 727 -16.50 25.73 24.25
C VAL A 727 -15.23 26.05 25.05
N TYR A 728 -15.34 26.86 26.11
CA TYR A 728 -14.19 27.45 26.79
C TYR A 728 -14.06 26.97 28.23
N TYR A 729 -12.82 26.74 28.66
CA TYR A 729 -12.44 26.64 30.06
C TYR A 729 -12.34 28.04 30.64
N LEU A 730 -13.33 28.39 31.48
CA LEU A 730 -13.53 29.77 31.93
C LEU A 730 -12.35 30.31 32.74
N ARG A 731 -11.66 29.46 33.52
CA ARG A 731 -10.48 29.87 34.28
C ARG A 731 -9.36 30.35 33.35
N HIS A 732 -9.10 29.61 32.28
CA HIS A 732 -8.07 29.95 31.28
C HIS A 732 -8.51 31.16 30.44
N LEU A 733 -9.79 31.25 30.10
CA LEU A 733 -10.33 32.41 29.38
C LEU A 733 -10.26 33.70 30.21
N CYS A 734 -10.47 33.62 31.53
CA CYS A 734 -10.43 34.77 32.43
C CYS A 734 -8.99 35.20 32.81
N ASP A 735 -7.99 34.38 32.52
CA ASP A 735 -6.58 34.73 32.73
C ASP A 735 -6.06 35.67 31.63
N ARG A 736 -6.27 36.97 31.87
CA ARG A 736 -5.84 38.05 30.97
C ARG A 736 -4.30 38.20 30.87
N GLN A 737 -3.52 37.58 31.77
CA GLN A 737 -2.05 37.64 31.72
C GLN A 737 -1.47 36.58 30.80
N ARG A 738 -2.00 35.36 30.87
CA ARG A 738 -1.51 34.22 30.07
C ARG A 738 -2.08 34.20 28.66
N PHE A 739 -3.33 34.63 28.48
CA PHE A 739 -4.02 34.64 27.17
C PHE A 739 -4.63 36.01 26.84
N PRO A 740 -3.79 37.01 26.51
CA PRO A 740 -4.30 38.30 26.06
C PRO A 740 -5.05 38.12 24.73
N ASP A 741 -6.24 38.72 24.64
CA ASP A 741 -7.04 38.82 23.41
C ASP A 741 -7.38 37.50 22.70
N TRP A 742 -7.62 36.41 23.45
CA TRP A 742 -8.13 35.17 22.88
C TRP A 742 -9.45 35.39 22.11
N GLU A 743 -9.53 34.86 20.89
CA GLU A 743 -10.66 35.06 19.98
C GLU A 743 -11.92 34.32 20.47
N ILE A 744 -13.04 35.04 20.57
CA ILE A 744 -14.35 34.48 20.91
C ILE A 744 -15.14 34.34 19.61
N ARG A 745 -15.46 33.11 19.22
CA ARG A 745 -16.09 32.80 17.93
C ARG A 745 -17.55 33.24 17.85
N ASP A 746 -18.31 32.85 18.88
CA ASP A 746 -19.76 33.02 18.94
C ASP A 746 -20.14 33.72 20.24
N PRO A 747 -20.04 35.06 20.32
CA PRO A 747 -20.23 35.79 21.57
C PRO A 747 -21.66 35.66 22.13
N ILE A 748 -22.69 35.62 21.27
CA ILE A 748 -24.09 35.54 21.68
C ILE A 748 -24.45 34.13 22.24
N PRO A 749 -24.21 33.01 21.52
CA PRO A 749 -24.39 31.66 22.08
C PRO A 749 -23.58 31.43 23.35
N PHE A 750 -22.34 31.92 23.40
CA PHE A 750 -21.50 31.80 24.58
C PHE A 750 -22.09 32.56 25.79
N LEU A 751 -22.54 33.81 25.59
CA LEU A 751 -23.21 34.59 26.64
C LEU A 751 -24.46 33.88 27.17
N ARG A 752 -25.28 33.29 26.28
CA ARG A 752 -26.48 32.54 26.68
C ARG A 752 -26.13 31.30 27.50
N ALA A 753 -25.08 30.56 27.11
CA ALA A 753 -24.60 29.40 27.84
C ALA A 753 -24.05 29.79 29.22
N CYS A 754 -23.27 30.87 29.31
CA CYS A 754 -22.77 31.41 30.58
C CYS A 754 -23.90 31.84 31.51
N LEU A 755 -24.93 32.53 31.00
CA LEU A 755 -26.11 32.91 31.77
C LEU A 755 -26.88 31.69 32.30
N ALA A 756 -27.10 30.68 31.45
CA ALA A 756 -27.79 29.45 31.84
C ALA A 756 -27.01 28.68 32.92
N ALA A 757 -25.71 28.47 32.71
CA ALA A 757 -24.85 27.76 33.67
C ALA A 757 -24.72 28.53 35.00
N TRP A 758 -24.67 29.86 34.95
CA TRP A 758 -24.70 30.70 36.15
C TRP A 758 -26.01 30.55 36.93
N PHE A 759 -27.16 30.54 36.24
CA PHE A 759 -28.46 30.33 36.89
C PHE A 759 -28.59 28.92 37.48
N GLU A 760 -28.13 27.88 36.80
CA GLU A 760 -28.11 26.51 37.32
C GLU A 760 -27.23 26.38 38.58
N GLU A 761 -26.07 27.05 38.60
CA GLU A 761 -25.17 27.04 39.75
C GLU A 761 -25.80 27.73 40.98
N LEU A 762 -26.60 28.78 40.76
CA LEU A 762 -27.37 29.46 41.81
C LEU A 762 -28.57 28.63 42.31
N GLU A 763 -29.18 27.82 41.44
CA GLU A 763 -30.37 27.01 41.74
C GLU A 763 -30.04 25.54 42.12
N LYS A 764 -28.77 25.22 42.40
CA LYS A 764 -28.33 23.86 42.76
C LYS A 764 -29.20 23.23 43.87
N LYS A 765 -29.89 22.14 43.50
CA LYS A 765 -30.73 21.34 44.41
C LYS A 765 -29.89 20.28 45.15
N PRO A 766 -30.27 19.87 46.37
CA PRO A 766 -29.60 18.78 47.07
C PRO A 766 -29.69 17.46 46.28
N PRO A 767 -28.72 16.54 46.44
CA PRO A 767 -28.67 15.28 45.69
C PRO A 767 -29.93 14.41 45.91
N LEU A 768 -30.36 13.71 44.85
CA LEU A 768 -31.60 12.91 44.81
C LEU A 768 -31.58 11.67 45.73
N MET A 769 -30.40 11.18 46.13
CA MET A 769 -30.25 10.00 46.99
C MET A 769 -29.15 10.21 48.04
N SER A 770 -29.32 9.61 49.22
CA SER A 770 -28.30 9.64 50.28
C SER A 770 -27.20 8.60 50.03
N ILE A 771 -26.02 8.81 50.63
CA ILE A 771 -24.89 7.87 50.57
C ILE A 771 -25.31 6.46 51.07
N GLU A 772 -26.22 6.40 52.03
CA GLU A 772 -26.75 5.14 52.59
C GLU A 772 -27.63 4.40 51.58
N GLN A 773 -28.54 5.10 50.89
CA GLN A 773 -29.38 4.52 49.84
C GLN A 773 -28.57 4.07 48.62
N ALA A 774 -27.51 4.79 48.28
CA ALA A 774 -26.58 4.39 47.21
C ALA A 774 -25.87 3.06 47.54
N ARG A 775 -25.48 2.84 48.80
CA ARG A 775 -24.85 1.59 49.26
C ARG A 775 -25.80 0.39 49.21
N GLU A 776 -27.03 0.57 49.65
CA GLU A 776 -28.06 -0.47 49.57
C GLU A 776 -28.36 -0.85 48.13
N THR A 777 -28.42 0.13 47.22
CA THR A 777 -28.70 -0.09 45.80
C THR A 777 -27.60 -0.89 45.10
N LEU A 778 -26.33 -0.71 45.49
CA LEU A 778 -25.21 -1.52 44.99
C LEU A 778 -25.00 -2.85 45.73
N GLY A 779 -25.78 -3.12 46.80
CA GLY A 779 -25.66 -4.34 47.61
C GLY A 779 -24.35 -4.41 48.41
N LEU A 780 -23.81 -3.25 48.82
CA LEU A 780 -22.62 -3.15 49.66
C LEU A 780 -23.02 -3.24 51.14
N ASN A 781 -22.33 -4.08 51.93
CA ASN A 781 -22.64 -4.27 53.36
C ASN A 781 -22.40 -2.98 54.16
N THR A 782 -23.36 -2.58 54.99
CA THR A 782 -23.34 -1.36 55.82
C THR A 782 -22.36 -1.41 57.00
N MET A 783 -21.77 -2.58 57.31
CA MET A 783 -20.96 -2.80 58.52
C MET A 783 -19.45 -3.02 58.31
N GLU A 784 -18.95 -3.05 57.06
CA GLU A 784 -17.51 -3.25 56.77
C GLU A 784 -16.90 -1.98 56.12
N GLU A 785 -15.74 -1.52 56.57
CA GLU A 785 -15.05 -0.31 56.05
C GLU A 785 -14.51 -0.45 54.61
N GLY A 786 -14.59 -1.64 54.01
CA GLY A 786 -14.08 -1.95 52.67
C GLY A 786 -14.82 -1.27 51.51
N TRP A 787 -15.90 -0.52 51.75
CA TRP A 787 -16.62 0.25 50.71
C TRP A 787 -15.84 1.48 50.21
N GLN A 788 -14.79 1.90 50.92
CA GLN A 788 -13.90 2.98 50.47
C GLN A 788 -13.01 2.56 49.30
N ASP A 789 -12.83 1.25 49.09
CA ASP A 789 -12.08 0.75 47.95
C ASP A 789 -12.94 0.81 46.68
N THR A 790 -12.53 1.68 45.75
CA THR A 790 -13.16 1.87 44.44
C THR A 790 -13.30 0.55 43.66
N SER A 791 -12.44 -0.45 43.93
CA SER A 791 -12.47 -1.76 43.28
C SER A 791 -13.71 -2.59 43.64
N VAL A 792 -14.16 -2.51 44.90
CA VAL A 792 -15.31 -3.26 45.44
C VAL A 792 -16.62 -2.67 44.93
N VAL A 793 -16.73 -1.34 44.96
CA VAL A 793 -17.87 -0.58 44.42
C VAL A 793 -18.04 -0.86 42.92
N ARG A 794 -16.93 -0.90 42.17
CA ARG A 794 -16.90 -1.21 40.74
C ARG A 794 -17.32 -2.65 40.42
N ARG A 795 -16.85 -3.64 41.17
CA ARG A 795 -17.25 -5.04 40.96
C ARG A 795 -18.74 -5.26 41.23
N ALA A 796 -19.27 -4.61 42.27
CA ALA A 796 -20.70 -4.64 42.58
C ALA A 796 -21.53 -3.98 41.47
N TYR A 797 -21.09 -2.82 40.98
CA TYR A 797 -21.68 -2.13 39.84
C TYR A 797 -21.71 -3.02 38.60
N PHE A 798 -20.58 -3.59 38.17
CA PHE A 798 -20.54 -4.40 36.94
C PHE A 798 -21.47 -5.61 36.99
N LYS A 799 -21.55 -6.29 38.13
CA LYS A 799 -22.43 -7.44 38.31
C LYS A 799 -23.91 -7.06 38.14
N LEU A 800 -24.31 -5.90 38.67
CA LEU A 800 -25.69 -5.42 38.63
C LEU A 800 -26.02 -4.75 37.27
N ALA A 801 -25.10 -3.93 36.74
CA ALA A 801 -25.20 -3.28 35.44
C ALA A 801 -25.33 -4.31 34.30
N ALA A 802 -24.56 -5.40 34.33
CA ALA A 802 -24.67 -6.48 33.34
C ALA A 802 -26.01 -7.25 33.40
N ARG A 803 -26.66 -7.28 34.57
CA ARG A 803 -27.92 -8.00 34.82
C ARG A 803 -29.15 -7.17 34.47
N TYR A 804 -29.13 -5.87 34.76
CA TYR A 804 -30.27 -4.96 34.59
C TYR A 804 -30.17 -4.06 33.35
N HIS A 805 -29.18 -4.28 32.47
CA HIS A 805 -29.00 -3.48 31.27
C HIS A 805 -30.27 -3.45 30.39
N PRO A 806 -30.73 -2.28 29.93
CA PRO A 806 -31.99 -2.12 29.20
C PRO A 806 -32.08 -2.92 27.89
N ASP A 807 -30.94 -3.15 27.21
CA ASP A 807 -30.90 -3.97 26.00
C ASP A 807 -31.11 -5.49 26.25
N LYS A 808 -30.84 -5.98 27.47
CA LYS A 808 -31.05 -7.40 27.85
C LYS A 808 -32.33 -7.60 28.65
N ASN A 809 -32.75 -6.59 29.40
CA ASN A 809 -33.96 -6.59 30.21
C ASN A 809 -34.73 -5.27 30.00
N PRO A 810 -35.80 -5.26 29.19
CA PRO A 810 -36.60 -4.06 28.93
C PRO A 810 -37.22 -3.44 30.18
N GLU A 811 -37.51 -4.23 31.22
CA GLU A 811 -38.07 -3.77 32.51
C GLU A 811 -36.98 -3.35 33.51
N GLY A 812 -35.69 -3.59 33.21
CA GLY A 812 -34.56 -3.31 34.11
C GLY A 812 -34.11 -1.85 34.13
N ARG A 813 -34.69 -0.99 33.28
CA ARG A 813 -34.21 0.37 33.04
C ARG A 813 -34.20 1.26 34.28
N GLU A 814 -35.29 1.29 35.04
CA GLU A 814 -35.37 2.11 36.26
C GLU A 814 -34.35 1.68 37.32
N MET A 815 -34.11 0.37 37.43
CA MET A 815 -33.13 -0.16 38.37
C MET A 815 -31.70 0.11 37.90
N PHE A 816 -31.43 0.03 36.60
CA PHE A 816 -30.15 0.37 35.99
C PHE A 816 -29.80 1.86 36.17
N GLU A 817 -30.76 2.76 35.98
CA GLU A 817 -30.61 4.19 36.25
C GLU A 817 -30.26 4.43 37.71
N LYS A 818 -30.96 3.79 38.66
CA LYS A 818 -30.64 3.84 40.09
C LYS A 818 -29.24 3.32 40.42
N ILE A 819 -28.82 2.20 39.82
CA ILE A 819 -27.48 1.61 39.99
C ILE A 819 -26.38 2.56 39.49
N ASN A 820 -26.58 3.22 38.35
CA ASN A 820 -25.63 4.21 37.84
C ASN A 820 -25.52 5.41 38.78
N THR A 821 -26.64 5.98 39.19
CA THR A 821 -26.65 7.13 40.11
C THR A 821 -26.03 6.80 41.47
N ALA A 822 -26.22 5.57 41.96
CA ALA A 822 -25.60 5.10 43.20
C ALA A 822 -24.08 4.93 43.06
N TYR A 823 -23.61 4.41 41.92
CA TYR A 823 -22.19 4.27 41.63
C TYR A 823 -21.49 5.62 41.51
N GLU A 824 -22.10 6.60 40.84
CA GLU A 824 -21.54 7.95 40.71
C GLU A 824 -21.45 8.67 42.04
N LEU A 825 -22.48 8.60 42.87
CA LEU A 825 -22.48 9.24 44.18
C LEU A 825 -21.42 8.64 45.13
N LEU A 826 -21.11 7.36 44.96
CA LEU A 826 -20.06 6.67 45.75
C LEU A 826 -18.66 6.80 45.13
N SER A 827 -18.55 7.11 43.84
CA SER A 827 -17.27 7.22 43.12
C SER A 827 -16.78 8.65 42.94
N SER A 828 -17.67 9.65 42.94
CA SER A 828 -17.33 11.06 42.78
C SER A 828 -17.03 11.74 44.12
N ASP A 829 -15.90 12.44 44.21
CA ASP A 829 -15.61 13.35 45.34
C ASP A 829 -16.46 14.63 45.29
N ALA A 830 -17.04 14.95 44.11
CA ALA A 830 -17.79 16.16 43.83
C ALA A 830 -19.20 16.20 44.46
N GLY A 831 -19.75 15.07 44.92
CA GLY A 831 -21.07 14.98 45.53
C GLY A 831 -21.18 15.56 46.95
N ARG A 832 -20.13 16.21 47.48
CA ARG A 832 -20.05 16.63 48.90
C ARG A 832 -20.49 18.08 49.18
N SER A 833 -20.57 18.97 48.19
CA SER A 833 -20.99 20.36 48.42
C SER A 833 -22.39 20.65 47.86
N SER A 834 -23.37 20.73 48.75
CA SER A 834 -24.74 21.20 48.45
C SER A 834 -24.83 22.74 48.36
N MET A 835 -23.70 23.45 48.39
CA MET A 835 -23.60 24.90 48.46
C MET A 835 -23.07 25.46 47.13
N PRO A 836 -23.60 26.60 46.63
CA PRO A 836 -23.04 27.30 45.48
C PRO A 836 -21.57 27.69 45.72
N ASP A 837 -20.71 27.42 44.74
CA ASP A 837 -19.29 27.74 44.84
C ASP A 837 -19.04 29.17 44.36
N ALA A 838 -18.65 30.05 45.29
CA ALA A 838 -18.38 31.46 45.01
C ALA A 838 -17.31 31.67 43.92
N HIS A 839 -16.32 30.77 43.83
CA HIS A 839 -15.27 30.87 42.82
C HIS A 839 -15.81 30.61 41.41
N ARG A 840 -16.76 29.66 41.27
CA ARG A 840 -17.40 29.36 39.98
C ARG A 840 -18.24 30.52 39.48
N ILE A 841 -18.97 31.17 40.39
CA ILE A 841 -19.80 32.33 40.08
C ILE A 841 -18.93 33.50 39.59
N VAL A 842 -17.79 33.76 40.24
CA VAL A 842 -16.83 34.79 39.80
C VAL A 842 -16.39 34.54 38.36
N LEU A 843 -16.06 33.30 37.99
CA LEU A 843 -15.63 32.95 36.62
C LEU A 843 -16.73 33.19 35.58
N PHE A 844 -17.99 32.88 35.90
CA PHE A 844 -19.11 33.19 35.00
C PHE A 844 -19.30 34.70 34.81
N LEU A 845 -19.15 35.51 35.87
CA LEU A 845 -19.27 36.96 35.78
C LEU A 845 -18.11 37.58 34.98
N GLN A 846 -16.88 37.15 35.24
CA GLN A 846 -15.69 37.60 34.52
C GLN A 846 -15.75 37.24 33.03
N ALA A 847 -16.18 36.03 32.69
CA ALA A 847 -16.37 35.62 31.31
C ALA A 847 -17.38 36.51 30.58
N GLN A 848 -18.50 36.84 31.23
CA GLN A 848 -19.48 37.77 30.68
C GLN A 848 -18.91 39.19 30.51
N SER A 849 -18.10 39.68 31.45
CA SER A 849 -17.40 40.97 31.33
C SER A 849 -16.45 41.00 30.12
N ILE A 850 -15.73 39.91 29.87
CA ILE A 850 -14.86 39.78 28.69
C ILE A 850 -15.67 39.84 27.39
N ILE A 851 -16.82 39.15 27.33
CA ILE A 851 -17.71 39.18 26.17
C ILE A 851 -18.21 40.61 25.89
N TYR A 852 -18.70 41.31 26.92
CA TYR A 852 -19.23 42.68 26.77
C TYR A 852 -18.13 43.71 26.47
N SER A 853 -16.92 43.56 27.01
CA SER A 853 -15.81 44.47 26.72
C SER A 853 -15.32 44.36 25.27
N ARG A 854 -15.24 43.13 24.71
CA ARG A 854 -14.71 42.88 23.36
C ARG A 854 -15.76 42.99 22.26
N HIS A 855 -16.98 42.52 22.49
CA HIS A 855 -18.06 42.43 21.49
C HIS A 855 -19.23 43.37 21.81
N SER A 856 -18.96 44.54 22.38
CA SER A 856 -19.98 45.53 22.75
C SER A 856 -20.87 45.96 21.59
N GLN A 857 -20.31 46.10 20.38
CA GLN A 857 -21.05 46.52 19.19
C GLN A 857 -22.13 45.51 18.81
N GLU A 858 -21.80 44.22 18.78
CA GLU A 858 -22.73 43.13 18.44
C GLU A 858 -23.82 42.95 19.52
N LEU A 859 -23.49 43.22 20.78
CA LEU A 859 -24.40 43.05 21.91
C LEU A 859 -25.29 44.27 22.18
N SER A 860 -25.00 45.42 21.55
CA SER A 860 -25.69 46.69 21.81
C SER A 860 -27.19 46.67 21.50
N GLU A 861 -27.61 45.79 20.59
CA GLU A 861 -29.01 45.59 20.16
C GLU A 861 -29.86 44.84 21.21
N TYR A 862 -29.22 44.16 22.16
CA TYR A 862 -29.88 43.28 23.12
C TYR A 862 -29.85 43.83 24.54
N LYS A 863 -30.91 43.53 25.32
CA LYS A 863 -30.94 43.79 26.76
C LYS A 863 -30.25 42.66 27.51
N TYR A 864 -29.42 42.99 28.49
CA TYR A 864 -28.81 42.00 29.37
C TYR A 864 -29.87 41.34 30.27
N ALA A 865 -30.06 40.03 30.10
CA ALA A 865 -31.09 39.26 30.81
C ALA A 865 -30.71 38.88 32.25
N GLY A 866 -29.44 39.08 32.63
CA GLY A 866 -28.90 38.66 33.94
C GLY A 866 -29.06 39.68 35.07
N TYR A 867 -29.62 40.86 34.82
CA TYR A 867 -29.68 41.94 35.83
C TYR A 867 -30.38 41.50 37.14
N GLY A 868 -31.46 40.73 37.05
CA GLY A 868 -32.24 40.37 38.23
C GLY A 868 -31.48 39.51 39.23
N GLN A 869 -30.60 38.63 38.76
CA GLN A 869 -29.72 37.85 39.62
C GLN A 869 -28.44 38.62 39.96
N LEU A 870 -27.92 39.44 39.04
CA LEU A 870 -26.73 40.26 39.28
C LEU A 870 -26.93 41.22 40.45
N ILE A 871 -28.08 41.91 40.49
CA ILE A 871 -28.45 42.85 41.56
C ILE A 871 -28.59 42.10 42.89
N ARG A 872 -29.24 40.93 42.90
CA ARG A 872 -29.33 40.08 44.10
C ARG A 872 -27.96 39.65 44.62
N THR A 873 -27.04 39.28 43.74
CA THR A 873 -25.66 38.93 44.13
C THR A 873 -24.94 40.14 44.74
N ILE A 874 -25.11 41.33 44.14
CA ILE A 874 -24.55 42.58 44.67
C ILE A 874 -25.12 42.90 46.05
N ASP A 875 -26.44 42.82 46.24
CA ASP A 875 -27.09 43.09 47.53
C ASP A 875 -26.69 42.08 48.62
N LEU A 876 -26.59 40.79 48.28
CA LEU A 876 -26.18 39.75 49.23
C LEU A 876 -24.74 39.96 49.71
N GLU A 877 -23.81 40.23 48.79
CA GLU A 877 -22.41 40.47 49.14
C GLU A 877 -22.18 41.84 49.79
N ALA A 878 -22.85 42.89 49.32
CA ALA A 878 -22.78 44.22 49.91
C ALA A 878 -23.33 44.26 51.34
N ASN A 879 -24.17 43.29 51.74
CA ASN A 879 -24.65 43.13 53.12
C ASN A 879 -23.84 42.13 53.96
N ASN A 880 -22.93 41.36 53.33
CA ASN A 880 -22.17 40.30 54.00
C ASN A 880 -21.15 40.85 55.02
N SER A 881 -21.13 40.32 56.24
CA SER A 881 -20.22 40.78 57.31
C SER A 881 -18.74 40.42 57.09
N SER A 882 -18.44 39.40 56.28
CA SER A 882 -17.07 38.93 55.98
C SER A 882 -16.46 39.55 54.70
N LEU A 883 -17.08 40.59 54.15
CA LEU A 883 -16.71 41.22 52.86
C LEU A 883 -15.24 41.67 52.76
N PHE A 884 -14.60 42.05 53.86
CA PHE A 884 -13.22 42.57 53.89
C PHE A 884 -12.17 41.57 54.42
N GLN A 885 -12.52 40.29 54.56
CA GLN A 885 -11.55 39.22 54.89
C GLN A 885 -10.74 38.83 53.63
N GLU A 886 -9.55 38.22 53.79
CA GLU A 886 -8.74 37.77 52.64
C GLU A 886 -9.55 36.77 51.77
N GLY A 887 -9.78 37.13 50.50
CA GLY A 887 -10.63 36.37 49.57
C GLY A 887 -12.13 36.75 49.59
N GLY A 888 -12.58 37.54 50.56
CA GLY A 888 -13.90 38.17 50.58
C GLY A 888 -13.97 39.35 49.60
N GLY A 889 -15.06 39.44 48.83
CA GLY A 889 -15.30 40.57 47.92
C GLY A 889 -14.88 40.38 46.46
N ALA A 890 -14.27 39.25 46.08
CA ALA A 890 -13.99 38.93 44.67
C ALA A 890 -15.29 38.85 43.83
N LEU A 891 -16.37 38.34 44.44
CA LEU A 891 -17.68 38.24 43.81
C LEU A 891 -18.34 39.61 43.58
N LEU A 892 -18.22 40.52 44.56
CA LEU A 892 -18.72 41.89 44.45
C LEU A 892 -17.97 42.67 43.36
N SER A 893 -16.64 42.57 43.32
CA SER A 893 -15.81 43.20 42.29
C SER A 893 -16.20 42.73 40.88
N ALA A 894 -16.29 41.41 40.67
CA ALA A 894 -16.67 40.84 39.37
C ALA A 894 -18.09 41.22 38.93
N ALA A 895 -19.04 41.32 39.87
CA ALA A 895 -20.42 41.73 39.58
C ALA A 895 -20.52 43.20 39.18
N VAL A 896 -19.78 44.09 39.86
CA VAL A 896 -19.72 45.52 39.54
C VAL A 896 -18.99 45.77 38.21
N GLU A 897 -17.91 45.04 37.94
CA GLU A 897 -17.21 45.07 36.65
C GLU A 897 -18.17 44.69 35.49
N LEU A 898 -18.96 43.63 35.67
CA LEU A 898 -19.96 43.23 34.66
C LEU A 898 -21.05 44.28 34.47
N ALA A 899 -21.55 44.87 35.57
CA ALA A 899 -22.52 45.96 35.50
C ALA A 899 -21.97 47.16 34.72
N ASN A 900 -20.69 47.50 34.90
CA ASN A 900 -20.04 48.59 34.17
C ASN A 900 -19.98 48.31 32.66
N TYR A 901 -19.43 47.16 32.24
CA TYR A 901 -19.31 46.83 30.81
C TYR A 901 -20.67 46.67 30.11
N THR A 902 -21.67 46.13 30.80
CA THR A 902 -23.03 46.05 30.26
C THR A 902 -23.66 47.43 30.05
N LEU A 903 -23.46 48.38 30.97
CA LEU A 903 -23.93 49.76 30.82
C LEU A 903 -23.19 50.53 29.71
N MET A 904 -21.88 50.31 29.57
CA MET A 904 -21.08 50.91 28.49
C MET A 904 -21.52 50.44 27.10
N SER A 905 -22.06 49.22 26.99
CA SER A 905 -22.44 48.62 25.70
C SER A 905 -23.74 49.14 25.10
N SER A 906 -24.75 49.52 25.90
CA SER A 906 -26.07 49.92 25.37
C SER A 906 -26.88 50.78 26.35
N ALA A 907 -27.57 51.80 25.83
CA ALA A 907 -28.53 52.60 26.60
C ALA A 907 -29.73 51.77 27.09
N LEU A 908 -30.08 50.68 26.38
CA LEU A 908 -31.18 49.79 26.77
C LEU A 908 -30.89 49.06 28.09
N ASN A 909 -29.61 48.80 28.37
CA ASN A 909 -29.16 48.16 29.60
C ASN A 909 -29.32 49.10 30.81
N ALA A 910 -29.07 50.40 30.62
CA ALA A 910 -29.32 51.41 31.66
C ALA A 910 -30.81 51.52 32.02
N GLU A 911 -31.71 51.45 31.02
CA GLU A 911 -33.15 51.41 31.29
C GLU A 911 -33.57 50.15 32.06
N GLN A 912 -32.99 48.99 31.73
CA GLN A 912 -33.30 47.73 32.37
C GLN A 912 -32.79 47.69 33.81
N LEU A 913 -31.55 48.12 34.07
CA LEU A 913 -30.97 48.22 35.41
C LEU A 913 -31.82 49.11 36.33
N ARG A 914 -32.32 50.25 35.81
CA ARG A 914 -33.23 51.13 36.56
C ARG A 914 -34.56 50.47 36.88
N ARG A 915 -35.13 49.68 35.96
CA ARG A 915 -36.41 48.97 36.19
C ARG A 915 -36.30 47.92 37.30
N GLU A 916 -35.11 47.36 37.50
CA GLU A 916 -34.85 46.30 38.47
C GLU A 916 -34.25 46.81 39.79
N GLN A 917 -34.26 48.13 40.06
CA GLN A 917 -33.70 48.74 41.27
C GLN A 917 -32.18 48.51 41.47
N GLY A 918 -31.44 48.37 40.37
CA GLY A 918 -30.01 48.12 40.43
C GLY A 918 -29.17 49.32 40.86
N LEU A 919 -29.71 50.55 40.78
CA LEU A 919 -29.00 51.76 41.19
C LEU A 919 -28.89 51.84 42.71
N GLU A 920 -29.94 51.46 43.44
CA GLU A 920 -29.94 51.41 44.91
C GLU A 920 -28.94 50.36 45.45
N ALA A 921 -28.86 49.20 44.80
CA ALA A 921 -27.91 48.14 45.13
C ALA A 921 -26.45 48.58 44.93
N LEU A 922 -26.14 49.22 43.79
CA LEU A 922 -24.81 49.75 43.51
C LEU A 922 -24.42 50.89 44.48
N GLN A 923 -25.37 51.77 44.83
CA GLN A 923 -25.13 52.82 45.82
C GLN A 923 -24.80 52.22 47.19
N THR A 924 -25.52 51.18 47.61
CA THR A 924 -25.28 50.50 48.89
C THR A 924 -23.89 49.87 48.95
N ALA A 925 -23.46 49.21 47.86
CA ALA A 925 -22.11 48.68 47.73
C ALA A 925 -21.04 49.79 47.76
N PHE A 926 -21.28 50.89 47.04
CA PHE A 926 -20.38 52.05 46.99
C PHE A 926 -20.17 52.70 48.37
N ASP A 927 -21.27 53.02 49.08
CA ASP A 927 -21.24 53.65 50.41
C ASP A 927 -20.48 52.80 51.44
N ARG A 928 -20.49 51.47 51.26
CA ARG A 928 -19.77 50.52 52.13
C ARG A 928 -18.28 50.40 51.80
N CYS A 929 -17.89 50.53 50.53
CA CYS A 929 -16.50 50.42 50.09
C CYS A 929 -15.69 51.72 50.26
N VAL A 930 -16.32 52.90 50.09
CA VAL A 930 -15.67 54.22 50.15
C VAL A 930 -14.88 54.47 51.46
N PRO A 931 -15.39 54.14 52.66
CA PRO A 931 -14.68 54.40 53.92
C PRO A 931 -13.38 53.60 54.11
N VAL A 932 -13.17 52.55 53.32
CA VAL A 932 -12.04 51.60 53.45
C VAL A 932 -10.85 51.98 52.57
N ILE A 933 -11.03 52.91 51.62
CA ILE A 933 -9.99 53.33 50.68
C ILE A 933 -9.03 54.32 51.37
N THR A 934 -7.74 53.99 51.38
CA THR A 934 -6.68 54.83 51.97
C THR A 934 -5.62 55.20 50.94
N LEU A 935 -4.73 56.15 51.27
CA LEU A 935 -3.61 56.55 50.39
C LEU A 935 -2.62 55.40 50.08
N SER A 936 -2.63 54.33 50.87
CA SER A 936 -1.84 53.12 50.66
C SER A 936 -2.54 52.03 49.83
N SER A 937 -3.79 52.25 49.40
CA SER A 937 -4.56 51.25 48.66
C SER A 937 -4.02 51.08 47.23
N SER A 938 -3.92 49.82 46.81
CA SER A 938 -3.45 49.44 45.47
C SER A 938 -4.60 49.49 44.44
N PRO A 939 -4.32 49.65 43.14
CA PRO A 939 -5.34 49.58 42.08
C PRO A 939 -6.02 48.20 41.99
N THR A 940 -5.42 47.18 42.59
CA THR A 940 -5.95 45.81 42.65
C THR A 940 -6.83 45.55 43.88
N ASP A 941 -6.96 46.52 44.79
CA ASP A 941 -7.79 46.37 45.99
C ASP A 941 -9.29 46.39 45.62
N MET A 942 -10.08 45.48 46.21
CA MET A 942 -11.52 45.35 45.93
C MET A 942 -12.28 46.69 46.10
N ALA A 943 -12.01 47.43 47.18
CA ALA A 943 -12.67 48.71 47.45
C ALA A 943 -12.33 49.78 46.39
N VAL A 944 -11.16 49.69 45.75
CA VAL A 944 -10.74 50.58 44.66
C VAL A 944 -11.40 50.16 43.34
N GLN A 945 -11.53 48.85 43.08
CA GLN A 945 -12.19 48.32 41.88
C GLN A 945 -13.71 48.57 41.86
N VAL A 946 -14.39 48.45 43.00
CA VAL A 946 -15.82 48.74 43.12
C VAL A 946 -16.14 50.24 42.97
N ARG A 947 -15.14 51.10 43.24
CA ARG A 947 -15.26 52.56 43.08
C ARG A 947 -15.01 53.04 41.64
N ALA A 948 -14.13 52.35 40.91
CA ALA A 948 -13.68 52.72 39.56
C ALA A 948 -14.73 52.36 38.51
#